data_AF-A0A7C3EPJ6-F1
#
_entry.id   AF-A0A7C3EPJ6-F1
#
_cell.length_a   1.000
_cell.length_b   1.000
_cell.length_c   1.000
_cell.angle_alpha   90.00
_cell.angle_beta   90.00
_cell.angle_gamma   90.00
#
_symmetry.space_group_name_H-M   'P 1'
#
loop_
_entity.id
_entity.type
_entity.pdbx_description
1 polymer ?
#
loop_
_entity_poly.entity_id
_entity_poly.type
_entity_poly.pdbx_seq_one_letter_code
_entity_poly.pdbx_strand_id
1 'polypeptide(L)'
;MGTCESPTACTTGPRSMLERPWCVLLCALCVSAADSALTAEAPLAQAPLPPGAVSGIGGFLGQRLKGNADYLLKFDVARFVKMAEEKTYRDWFWIGEQPGKWLEAAILAAEQQGNTELRLKAEDVLKRLVAAQEPGGYLGITDPKVRDGLRPLRGMDAYELYFTLHALVTAKERWGSGDALAAAERLGDYLIAKIAPGKAEFFPVPKEVTIAGHPEHFGLEGALLAHPMARLARVSGERRYLDWSQWVVSRIDRWSGCGTLSNLDKVADGTMRLNEIQPNVHAHTLHMNLLGLLEQARATGDKALIRKAMAAWGEIAASRTYVTGGVSVGETYRAEHDLPNAGNVCETCATMSWLELNQRLLELTGDPAHADVIERALWNHLPAAQAADADGWRYHTPLNGWKPEGCFTGPDCCSSSGPRILAALPTFLYGRTRDGVAINQYVPSALRTKLASGTELTIRQATDYPTGERVEIEVSPAKPERFALRLRLPAWCERPVVTVNSQPVAERPRREATFAAVAREWKAGDRVVVTLPMAPRWFAGRRGNEGRFCLLRGPLVYALDTAWCDPATRRAVVGDATGDPFPGLSGLLLDAEASGAALTPVEAPARAFGPAYRVRMALCDGRRALATMLPFANVGVWYRDEAEKRERTGRRDGYAVWLPEASSGKFRTVDLRGAVNVHSNNGRGLFVSPALSADCFPFPRYGAHTLRGVPFEVIDPAKNEGRNLLILKGGPAEAIEAKYPAAVRVPVGFRCRALHFLGGVGGWAFPWSKDRKLGAVVRIRYEDAPSQEVQWFSGEELVDYNGNADVPSSLRVLDLGRTHLRLLSLRVSARSKVTELELASGGTIVAPVFAAITAELPED
;
A
#
# COMPACT_ATOMS: atom_id res chain seq x y z
N MET A 1 63.75 -11.91 47.15
CA MET A 1 62.59 -12.04 48.06
C MET A 1 61.39 -11.63 47.23
N GLY A 2 60.38 -12.44 46.94
CA GLY A 2 59.93 -13.71 47.51
C GLY A 2 58.39 -13.64 47.51
N THR A 3 57.62 -14.69 47.24
CA THR A 3 57.92 -16.13 47.13
C THR A 3 56.77 -16.85 46.39
N CYS A 4 57.11 -17.89 45.61
CA CYS A 4 56.31 -19.12 45.40
C CYS A 4 54.91 -19.00 44.74
N GLU A 5 54.30 -20.03 44.14
CA GLU A 5 54.68 -21.34 43.55
C GLU A 5 53.54 -21.68 42.53
N SER A 6 53.71 -22.35 41.39
CA SER A 6 54.22 -23.72 41.10
C SER A 6 53.34 -24.86 41.69
N PRO A 7 53.26 -26.08 41.09
CA PRO A 7 53.75 -26.53 39.77
C PRO A 7 52.85 -27.53 38.97
N THR A 8 53.17 -27.73 37.68
CA THR A 8 52.97 -29.00 36.88
C THR A 8 51.52 -29.52 36.60
N ALA A 9 51.25 -30.37 35.58
CA ALA A 9 52.12 -31.18 34.72
C ALA A 9 51.65 -31.31 33.23
N CYS A 10 52.47 -32.00 32.43
CA CYS A 10 52.29 -32.59 31.09
C CYS A 10 50.88 -33.14 30.75
N THR A 11 50.41 -33.34 29.50
CA THR A 11 50.80 -33.10 28.07
C THR A 11 49.57 -33.46 27.19
N THR A 12 49.44 -33.34 25.85
CA THR A 12 50.34 -33.08 24.69
C THR A 12 49.53 -32.56 23.48
N GLY A 13 50.17 -31.89 22.52
CA GLY A 13 49.66 -31.71 21.14
C GLY A 13 48.76 -30.49 20.89
N PRO A 14 48.57 -30.02 19.63
CA PRO A 14 48.40 -28.58 19.39
C PRO A 14 47.15 -28.13 18.63
N ARG A 15 46.53 -27.01 19.05
CA ARG A 15 45.88 -26.03 18.15
C ARG A 15 45.52 -24.70 18.84
N SER A 16 45.53 -23.64 18.03
CA SER A 16 44.82 -22.34 18.17
C SER A 16 45.27 -21.26 19.17
N MET A 17 45.25 -20.03 18.64
CA MET A 17 44.74 -18.76 19.20
C MET A 17 45.55 -17.87 20.18
N LEU A 18 45.54 -16.58 19.78
CA LEU A 18 45.46 -15.33 20.56
C LEU A 18 46.67 -14.80 21.37
N GLU A 19 47.21 -13.70 20.83
CA GLU A 19 47.41 -12.39 21.49
C GLU A 19 48.19 -12.23 22.82
N ARG A 20 49.37 -11.56 22.70
CA ARG A 20 49.72 -10.22 23.26
C ARG A 20 49.48 -9.90 24.76
N PRO A 21 50.00 -8.76 25.30
CA PRO A 21 51.02 -7.81 24.81
C PRO A 21 52.31 -7.95 25.68
N TRP A 22 53.24 -7.01 25.92
CA TRP A 22 53.48 -5.59 25.58
C TRP A 22 54.99 -5.36 25.31
N CYS A 23 55.32 -4.33 24.52
CA CYS A 23 56.50 -3.47 24.72
C CYS A 23 56.19 -2.08 24.13
N VAL A 24 56.77 -1.02 24.72
CA VAL A 24 56.45 0.38 24.40
C VAL A 24 57.20 0.83 23.14
N LEU A 25 56.53 1.59 22.27
CA LEU A 25 57.04 1.95 20.94
C LEU A 25 57.07 3.48 20.78
N LEU A 26 58.27 4.04 20.63
CA LEU A 26 58.51 5.42 20.19
C LEU A 26 58.39 5.49 18.65
N CYS A 27 57.32 6.09 18.14
CA CYS A 27 57.19 6.43 16.72
C CYS A 27 56.80 7.90 16.57
N ALA A 28 57.49 8.60 15.67
CA ALA A 28 57.29 10.01 15.39
C ALA A 28 56.09 10.26 14.47
N LEU A 29 55.70 11.53 14.36
CA LEU A 29 54.60 12.02 13.51
C LEU A 29 54.85 11.73 12.03
N CYS A 30 54.14 10.73 11.49
CA CYS A 30 53.75 10.66 10.09
C CYS A 30 52.22 10.69 10.02
N VAL A 31 51.65 11.89 9.94
CA VAL A 31 50.24 12.05 9.57
C VAL A 31 50.15 11.72 8.08
N SER A 32 49.87 10.45 7.76
CA SER A 32 49.48 10.04 6.42
C SER A 32 48.26 10.84 6.01
N ALA A 33 48.32 11.51 4.85
CA ALA A 33 47.12 12.03 4.22
C ALA A 33 46.12 10.86 4.09
N ALA A 34 44.90 11.05 4.61
CA ALA A 34 43.85 10.05 4.41
C ALA A 34 43.54 9.99 2.92
N ASP A 35 43.56 8.79 2.33
CA ASP A 35 43.25 8.60 0.91
C ASP A 35 41.87 9.20 0.60
N SER A 36 41.86 10.25 -0.21
CA SER A 36 40.63 10.94 -0.64
C SER A 36 39.83 10.16 -1.67
N ALA A 37 40.38 9.03 -2.14
CA ALA A 37 39.73 8.14 -3.09
C ALA A 37 38.55 7.40 -2.45
N LEU A 38 37.44 7.33 -3.16
CA LEU A 38 36.36 6.39 -2.81
C LEU A 38 36.86 4.95 -2.94
N THR A 39 36.60 4.16 -1.90
CA THR A 39 36.77 2.70 -1.91
C THR A 39 35.93 2.07 -3.02
N ALA A 40 36.40 0.97 -3.61
CA ALA A 40 35.63 0.22 -4.60
C ALA A 40 34.27 -0.21 -4.02
N GLU A 41 33.19 0.03 -4.79
CA GLU A 41 31.83 -0.32 -4.41
C GLU A 41 31.67 -1.81 -4.06
N ALA A 42 30.73 -2.10 -3.16
CA ALA A 42 30.27 -3.46 -2.90
C ALA A 42 29.74 -4.09 -4.20
N PRO A 43 30.15 -5.32 -4.54
CA PRO A 43 29.75 -5.95 -5.79
C PRO A 43 28.26 -6.26 -5.79
N LEU A 44 27.52 -5.62 -6.69
CA LEU A 44 26.10 -5.92 -6.93
C LEU A 44 25.92 -7.35 -7.45
N ALA A 45 24.95 -8.07 -6.89
CA ALA A 45 24.53 -9.38 -7.40
C ALA A 45 23.91 -9.25 -8.80
N GLN A 46 23.16 -8.17 -9.02
CA GLN A 46 22.73 -7.71 -10.34
C GLN A 46 23.04 -6.22 -10.49
N ALA A 47 23.92 -5.84 -11.41
CA ALA A 47 24.12 -4.44 -11.75
C ALA A 47 22.98 -3.94 -12.65
N PRO A 48 22.41 -2.73 -12.41
CA PRO A 48 21.35 -2.17 -13.23
C PRO A 48 21.80 -1.96 -14.68
N LEU A 49 20.83 -2.03 -15.59
CA LEU A 49 20.99 -1.71 -17.00
C LEU A 49 20.32 -0.37 -17.32
N PRO A 50 20.90 0.46 -18.20
CA PRO A 50 20.37 1.79 -18.50
C PRO A 50 19.03 1.69 -19.25
N PRO A 51 18.09 2.64 -19.09
CA PRO A 51 16.80 2.60 -19.77
C PRO A 51 16.92 2.48 -21.30
N GLY A 52 17.86 3.21 -21.92
CA GLY A 52 18.13 3.16 -23.36
C GLY A 52 18.79 1.86 -23.87
N ALA A 53 19.22 0.96 -22.99
CA ALA A 53 19.58 -0.41 -23.40
C ALA A 53 18.34 -1.27 -23.69
N VAL A 54 17.17 -0.87 -23.22
CA VAL A 54 15.91 -1.61 -23.37
C VAL A 54 15.01 -0.90 -24.38
N SER A 55 14.75 -1.57 -25.48
CA SER A 55 14.00 -1.04 -26.62
C SER A 55 12.74 -1.87 -26.92
N GLY A 56 11.81 -1.31 -27.68
CA GLY A 56 10.64 -2.05 -28.18
C GLY A 56 9.71 -2.60 -27.10
N ILE A 57 9.60 -1.93 -25.94
CA ILE A 57 8.71 -2.37 -24.85
C ILE A 57 7.26 -2.33 -25.34
N GLY A 58 6.64 -3.49 -25.43
CA GLY A 58 5.34 -3.69 -26.06
C GLY A 58 4.21 -4.08 -25.11
N GLY A 59 3.07 -4.50 -25.69
CA GLY A 59 1.88 -4.90 -24.95
C GLY A 59 1.30 -3.76 -24.10
N PHE A 60 0.60 -4.13 -23.03
CA PHE A 60 -0.07 -3.19 -22.12
C PHE A 60 0.91 -2.22 -21.44
N LEU A 61 2.04 -2.70 -20.93
CA LEU A 61 3.04 -1.82 -20.28
C LEU A 61 3.70 -0.87 -21.29
N GLY A 62 3.94 -1.30 -22.54
CA GLY A 62 4.40 -0.42 -23.62
C GLY A 62 3.42 0.73 -23.91
N GLN A 63 2.11 0.45 -23.88
CA GLN A 63 1.07 1.47 -24.03
C GLN A 63 1.05 2.44 -22.84
N ARG A 64 1.13 1.94 -21.60
CA ARG A 64 1.21 2.78 -20.39
C ARG A 64 2.48 3.66 -20.38
N LEU A 65 3.62 3.12 -20.80
CA LEU A 65 4.89 3.85 -20.97
C LEU A 65 4.78 4.99 -21.97
N LYS A 66 4.17 4.76 -23.15
CA LYS A 66 3.94 5.83 -24.12
C LYS A 66 3.06 6.94 -23.54
N GLY A 67 1.92 6.56 -22.95
CA GLY A 67 1.03 7.53 -22.28
C GLY A 67 1.72 8.32 -21.17
N ASN A 68 2.73 7.74 -20.51
CA ASN A 68 3.55 8.43 -19.52
C ASN A 68 4.43 9.54 -20.12
N ALA A 69 5.00 9.33 -21.31
CA ALA A 69 5.73 10.37 -22.02
C ALA A 69 4.78 11.48 -22.50
N ASP A 70 3.60 11.11 -23.01
CA ASP A 70 2.55 12.05 -23.39
C ASP A 70 2.05 12.89 -22.19
N TYR A 71 1.99 12.30 -20.98
CA TYR A 71 1.71 13.02 -19.72
C TYR A 71 2.82 14.01 -19.37
N LEU A 72 4.09 13.58 -19.40
CA LEU A 72 5.23 14.45 -19.07
C LEU A 72 5.38 15.62 -20.06
N LEU A 73 5.05 15.41 -21.35
CA LEU A 73 4.97 16.49 -22.34
C LEU A 73 3.86 17.51 -22.00
N LYS A 74 2.67 17.05 -21.59
CA LYS A 74 1.52 17.91 -21.22
C LYS A 74 1.66 18.59 -19.85
N PHE A 75 2.43 18.03 -18.92
CA PHE A 75 2.57 18.54 -17.57
C PHE A 75 3.24 19.93 -17.54
N ASP A 76 2.62 20.89 -16.84
CA ASP A 76 3.09 22.26 -16.65
C ASP A 76 4.22 22.32 -15.59
N VAL A 77 5.37 21.75 -15.96
CA VAL A 77 6.61 21.87 -15.17
C VAL A 77 7.15 23.32 -15.20
N ALA A 78 6.79 24.10 -16.23
CA ALA A 78 7.29 25.46 -16.41
C ALA A 78 6.86 26.40 -15.28
N ARG A 79 5.63 26.25 -14.79
CA ARG A 79 5.13 26.91 -13.57
C ARG A 79 5.97 26.59 -12.32
N PHE A 80 6.37 25.34 -12.12
CA PHE A 80 7.11 24.93 -10.92
C PHE A 80 8.60 25.30 -11.01
N VAL A 81 9.21 25.22 -12.19
CA VAL A 81 10.56 25.76 -12.43
C VAL A 81 10.57 27.26 -12.17
N LYS A 82 9.52 27.98 -12.56
CA LYS A 82 9.37 29.41 -12.27
C LYS A 82 9.37 29.73 -10.77
N MET A 83 8.84 28.84 -9.90
CA MET A 83 8.94 29.03 -8.45
C MET A 83 10.39 28.92 -7.94
N ALA A 84 11.22 28.09 -8.57
CA ALA A 84 12.65 27.99 -8.27
C ALA A 84 13.45 29.17 -8.86
N GLU A 85 12.99 29.77 -9.97
CA GLU A 85 13.55 31.02 -10.52
C GLU A 85 13.25 32.22 -9.61
N GLU A 86 11.99 32.42 -9.21
CA GLU A 86 11.54 33.59 -8.45
C GLU A 86 11.85 33.54 -6.94
N LYS A 87 11.85 32.34 -6.32
CA LYS A 87 12.05 32.10 -4.88
C LYS A 87 11.29 33.06 -3.97
N THR A 88 9.97 33.03 -4.08
CA THR A 88 9.04 33.83 -3.25
C THR A 88 8.26 32.97 -2.25
N TYR A 89 8.50 31.66 -2.21
CA TYR A 89 7.71 30.73 -1.41
C TYR A 89 8.06 30.79 0.09
N ARG A 90 7.03 30.74 0.95
CA ARG A 90 7.16 30.92 2.40
C ARG A 90 6.28 29.97 3.23
N ASP A 91 5.48 29.13 2.60
CA ASP A 91 4.64 28.18 3.32
C ASP A 91 5.47 26.95 3.76
N TRP A 92 4.79 25.91 4.24
CA TRP A 92 5.42 24.66 4.72
C TRP A 92 5.14 23.44 3.82
N PHE A 93 4.41 23.64 2.72
CA PHE A 93 3.91 22.56 1.85
C PHE A 93 4.90 22.24 0.71
N TRP A 94 4.98 20.98 0.32
CA TRP A 94 6.09 20.36 -0.44
C TRP A 94 6.07 20.59 -1.97
N ILE A 95 5.52 21.71 -2.43
CA ILE A 95 5.21 21.95 -3.85
C ILE A 95 6.46 22.14 -4.74
N GLY A 96 7.63 22.41 -4.16
CA GLY A 96 8.91 22.54 -4.88
C GLY A 96 9.55 21.20 -5.30
N GLU A 97 8.97 20.06 -4.91
CA GLU A 97 9.38 18.72 -5.38
C GLU A 97 9.24 18.55 -6.90
N GLN A 98 8.31 19.31 -7.50
CA GLN A 98 7.70 18.99 -8.80
C GLN A 98 8.70 19.08 -9.97
N PRO A 99 9.61 20.08 -10.05
CA PRO A 99 10.64 20.12 -11.10
C PRO A 99 11.62 18.94 -11.00
N GLY A 100 12.02 18.55 -9.79
CA GLY A 100 12.93 17.42 -9.56
C GLY A 100 12.31 16.09 -9.98
N LYS A 101 11.11 15.78 -9.47
CA LYS A 101 10.38 14.55 -9.85
C LYS A 101 10.10 14.48 -11.36
N TRP A 102 9.66 15.59 -11.96
CA TRP A 102 9.38 15.66 -13.39
C TRP A 102 10.66 15.49 -14.22
N LEU A 103 11.76 16.16 -13.86
CA LEU A 103 13.01 16.11 -14.62
C LEU A 103 13.62 14.70 -14.60
N GLU A 104 13.65 14.04 -13.43
CA GLU A 104 14.13 12.65 -13.35
C GLU A 104 13.26 11.70 -14.19
N ALA A 105 11.93 11.84 -14.12
CA ALA A 105 11.01 11.05 -14.94
C ALA A 105 11.20 11.30 -16.46
N ALA A 106 11.35 12.57 -16.86
CA ALA A 106 11.52 12.96 -18.27
C ALA A 106 12.86 12.48 -18.84
N ILE A 107 13.96 12.55 -18.07
CA ILE A 107 15.26 12.01 -18.45
C ILE A 107 15.15 10.50 -18.79
N LEU A 108 14.56 9.71 -17.91
CA LEU A 108 14.45 8.26 -18.05
C LEU A 108 13.50 7.86 -19.20
N ALA A 109 12.34 8.53 -19.30
CA ALA A 109 11.35 8.27 -20.35
C ALA A 109 11.84 8.67 -21.75
N ALA A 110 12.49 9.83 -21.87
CA ALA A 110 13.03 10.29 -23.15
C ALA A 110 14.14 9.37 -23.66
N GLU A 111 15.03 8.89 -22.78
CA GLU A 111 16.10 7.95 -23.14
C GLU A 111 15.54 6.61 -23.62
N GLN A 112 14.60 5.99 -22.90
CA GLN A 112 14.06 4.68 -23.27
C GLN A 112 13.25 4.72 -24.57
N GLN A 113 12.50 5.80 -24.80
CA GLN A 113 11.60 5.91 -25.96
C GLN A 113 12.25 6.58 -27.18
N GLY A 114 13.46 7.13 -27.04
CA GLY A 114 14.07 7.97 -28.07
C GLY A 114 13.30 9.26 -28.34
N ASN A 115 12.56 9.77 -27.35
CA ASN A 115 11.66 10.91 -27.52
C ASN A 115 12.44 12.23 -27.45
N THR A 116 12.83 12.74 -28.62
CA THR A 116 13.59 13.99 -28.78
C THR A 116 12.86 15.23 -28.23
N GLU A 117 11.53 15.30 -28.36
CA GLU A 117 10.75 16.44 -27.85
C GLU A 117 10.80 16.50 -26.32
N LEU A 118 10.56 15.35 -25.66
CA LEU A 118 10.64 15.24 -24.21
C LEU A 118 12.08 15.45 -23.71
N ARG A 119 13.10 15.02 -24.48
CA ARG A 119 14.50 15.33 -24.19
C ARG A 119 14.75 16.84 -24.20
N LEU A 120 14.37 17.54 -25.27
CA LEU A 120 14.60 18.99 -25.39
C LEU A 120 13.87 19.77 -24.30
N LYS A 121 12.63 19.39 -23.95
CA LYS A 121 11.89 19.97 -22.80
C LYS A 121 12.63 19.72 -21.47
N ALA A 122 13.23 18.55 -21.29
CA ALA A 122 14.00 18.21 -20.09
C ALA A 122 15.37 18.92 -20.03
N GLU A 123 16.01 19.15 -21.17
CA GLU A 123 17.25 19.94 -21.28
C GLU A 123 17.01 21.44 -20.97
N ASP A 124 15.87 22.01 -21.40
CA ASP A 124 15.46 23.37 -21.00
C ASP A 124 15.19 23.47 -19.49
N VAL A 125 14.42 22.53 -18.93
CA VAL A 125 14.14 22.49 -17.48
C VAL A 125 15.43 22.36 -16.66
N LEU A 126 16.36 21.50 -17.07
CA LEU A 126 17.68 21.39 -16.45
C LEU A 126 18.44 22.72 -16.53
N LYS A 127 18.53 23.32 -17.71
CA LYS A 127 19.23 24.60 -17.93
C LYS A 127 18.65 25.73 -17.07
N ARG A 128 17.33 25.81 -16.95
CA ARG A 128 16.62 26.81 -16.12
C ARG A 128 16.87 26.58 -14.63
N LEU A 129 16.83 25.34 -14.15
CA LEU A 129 17.17 25.01 -12.76
C LEU A 129 18.65 25.32 -12.44
N VAL A 130 19.59 25.00 -13.32
CA VAL A 130 21.01 25.37 -13.15
C VAL A 130 21.18 26.89 -13.09
N ALA A 131 20.55 27.64 -14.00
CA ALA A 131 20.57 29.10 -14.01
C ALA A 131 19.91 29.73 -12.78
N ALA A 132 18.93 29.06 -12.17
CA ALA A 132 18.26 29.49 -10.96
C ALA A 132 19.07 29.23 -9.67
N GLN A 133 20.16 28.46 -9.69
CA GLN A 133 20.91 28.11 -8.48
C GLN A 133 21.63 29.32 -7.87
N GLU A 134 21.34 29.63 -6.60
CA GLU A 134 21.94 30.76 -5.89
C GLU A 134 23.48 30.67 -5.87
N PRO A 135 24.22 31.79 -5.79
CA PRO A 135 25.69 31.76 -5.69
C PRO A 135 26.23 30.83 -4.59
N GLY A 136 25.54 30.76 -3.45
CA GLY A 136 25.86 29.86 -2.34
C GLY A 136 25.48 28.39 -2.52
N GLY A 137 24.81 28.00 -3.61
CA GLY A 137 24.51 26.61 -3.97
C GLY A 137 23.07 26.13 -3.73
N TYR A 138 22.22 26.90 -3.03
CA TYR A 138 20.81 26.52 -2.83
C TYR A 138 20.01 26.52 -4.15
N LEU A 139 19.21 25.46 -4.35
CA LEU A 139 18.36 25.26 -5.53
C LEU A 139 17.00 24.66 -5.11
N GLY A 140 16.23 25.44 -4.35
CA GLY A 140 14.82 25.18 -4.06
C GLY A 140 13.98 26.45 -4.25
N ILE A 141 12.72 26.42 -3.80
CA ILE A 141 11.73 27.50 -4.02
C ILE A 141 11.62 28.51 -2.87
N THR A 142 12.25 28.24 -1.72
CA THR A 142 12.05 29.01 -0.47
C THR A 142 12.73 30.38 -0.52
N ASP A 143 11.98 31.43 -0.17
CA ASP A 143 12.43 32.82 -0.15
C ASP A 143 13.69 33.02 0.73
N PRO A 144 14.78 33.61 0.21
CA PRO A 144 15.97 33.94 0.99
C PRO A 144 15.68 34.71 2.29
N LYS A 145 14.59 35.50 2.34
CA LYS A 145 14.18 36.30 3.50
C LYS A 145 13.62 35.46 4.67
N VAL A 146 13.36 34.17 4.46
CA VAL A 146 12.97 33.21 5.51
C VAL A 146 14.01 32.11 5.76
N ARG A 147 15.21 32.24 5.16
CA ARG A 147 16.39 31.41 5.41
C ARG A 147 17.49 32.22 6.09
N ASP A 148 18.21 31.63 7.04
CA ASP A 148 19.34 32.25 7.73
C ASP A 148 20.44 31.22 8.10
N GLY A 149 21.39 31.58 8.97
CA GLY A 149 22.48 30.71 9.39
C GLY A 149 22.08 29.56 10.33
N LEU A 150 21.00 29.73 11.10
CA LEU A 150 20.41 28.72 11.97
C LEU A 150 19.32 27.91 11.24
N ARG A 151 18.60 28.57 10.33
CA ARG A 151 17.51 28.02 9.52
C ARG A 151 17.85 28.11 8.02
N PRO A 152 18.79 27.30 7.51
CA PRO A 152 19.20 27.34 6.10
C PRO A 152 18.16 26.73 5.16
N LEU A 153 17.15 26.05 5.70
CA LEU A 153 16.02 25.45 5.00
C LEU A 153 14.73 25.82 5.76
N ARG A 154 13.57 25.52 5.14
CA ARG A 154 12.24 25.71 5.73
C ARG A 154 11.28 24.59 5.34
N GLY A 155 10.42 24.20 6.27
CA GLY A 155 9.25 23.35 5.97
C GLY A 155 9.63 22.00 5.39
N MET A 156 9.28 21.77 4.12
CA MET A 156 9.56 20.54 3.39
C MET A 156 10.74 20.65 2.41
N ASP A 157 11.52 21.75 2.43
CA ASP A 157 12.72 21.98 1.60
C ASP A 157 13.59 20.71 1.44
N ALA A 158 13.81 19.93 2.52
CA ALA A 158 14.64 18.72 2.46
C ALA A 158 14.05 17.59 1.59
N TYR A 159 12.72 17.42 1.61
CA TYR A 159 11.99 16.50 0.74
C TYR A 159 11.99 16.98 -0.71
N GLU A 160 11.91 18.30 -0.95
CA GLU A 160 11.98 18.88 -2.30
C GLU A 160 13.40 18.75 -2.90
N LEU A 161 14.42 19.13 -2.13
CA LEU A 161 15.83 19.06 -2.52
C LEU A 161 16.31 17.63 -2.75
N TYR A 162 15.70 16.63 -2.11
CA TYR A 162 15.94 15.21 -2.41
C TYR A 162 15.68 14.89 -3.88
N PHE A 163 14.51 15.29 -4.43
CA PHE A 163 14.18 15.05 -5.82
C PHE A 163 14.98 15.93 -6.78
N THR A 164 15.25 17.19 -6.41
CA THR A 164 16.11 18.08 -7.21
C THR A 164 17.53 17.52 -7.34
N LEU A 165 18.16 17.09 -6.25
CA LEU A 165 19.51 16.54 -6.28
C LEU A 165 19.55 15.18 -7.01
N HIS A 166 18.53 14.33 -6.84
CA HIS A 166 18.38 13.10 -7.64
C HIS A 166 18.28 13.39 -9.13
N ALA A 167 17.50 14.39 -9.55
CA ALA A 167 17.35 14.73 -10.96
C ALA A 167 18.67 15.22 -11.60
N LEU A 168 19.44 16.03 -10.88
CA LEU A 168 20.76 16.50 -11.33
C LEU A 168 21.77 15.34 -11.43
N VAL A 169 21.81 14.47 -10.42
CA VAL A 169 22.67 13.27 -10.44
C VAL A 169 22.25 12.30 -11.54
N THR A 170 20.94 12.11 -11.77
CA THR A 170 20.43 11.31 -12.89
C THR A 170 20.80 11.95 -14.24
N ALA A 171 20.74 13.27 -14.41
CA ALA A 171 21.21 13.93 -15.62
C ALA A 171 22.72 13.70 -15.87
N LYS A 172 23.55 13.67 -14.82
CA LYS A 172 24.95 13.24 -14.93
C LYS A 172 25.08 11.76 -15.33
N GLU A 173 24.36 10.85 -14.68
CA GLU A 173 24.43 9.40 -14.95
C GLU A 173 23.87 8.99 -16.31
N ARG A 174 22.87 9.69 -16.84
CA ARG A 174 22.22 9.38 -18.12
C ARG A 174 22.84 10.12 -19.30
N TRP A 175 23.22 11.38 -19.14
CA TRP A 175 23.65 12.25 -20.24
C TRP A 175 25.11 12.73 -20.12
N GLY A 176 25.82 12.38 -19.04
CA GLY A 176 27.20 12.83 -18.79
C GLY A 176 27.34 14.30 -18.34
N SER A 177 26.22 15.05 -18.30
CA SER A 177 26.17 16.52 -18.18
C SER A 177 27.10 17.09 -17.11
N GLY A 178 28.01 17.97 -17.53
CA GLY A 178 28.89 18.72 -16.64
C GLY A 178 28.13 19.71 -15.78
N ASP A 179 27.24 20.50 -16.39
CA ASP A 179 26.43 21.52 -15.72
C ASP A 179 25.55 20.91 -14.62
N ALA A 180 24.96 19.73 -14.87
CA ALA A 180 24.16 19.03 -13.86
C ALA A 180 25.01 18.53 -12.69
N LEU A 181 26.22 18.03 -12.95
CA LEU A 181 27.15 17.64 -11.89
C LEU A 181 27.58 18.85 -11.06
N ALA A 182 28.03 19.93 -11.71
CA ALA A 182 28.45 21.14 -11.02
C ALA A 182 27.32 21.75 -10.18
N ALA A 183 26.08 21.70 -10.66
CA ALA A 183 24.92 22.11 -9.87
C ALA A 183 24.62 21.17 -8.69
N ALA A 184 24.76 19.85 -8.87
CA ALA A 184 24.59 18.87 -7.81
C ALA A 184 25.67 19.02 -6.72
N GLU A 185 26.92 19.22 -7.12
CA GLU A 185 28.07 19.48 -6.23
C GLU A 185 27.86 20.75 -5.42
N ARG A 186 27.48 21.86 -6.07
CA ARG A 186 27.16 23.12 -5.38
C ARG A 186 25.98 22.99 -4.40
N LEU A 187 24.98 22.16 -4.70
CA LEU A 187 23.87 21.90 -3.79
C LEU A 187 24.32 21.01 -2.60
N GLY A 188 25.14 19.99 -2.85
CA GLY A 188 25.75 19.17 -1.80
C GLY A 188 26.68 19.99 -0.89
N ASP A 189 27.46 20.90 -1.46
CA ASP A 189 28.31 21.83 -0.73
C ASP A 189 27.51 22.84 0.08
N TYR A 190 26.33 23.30 -0.40
CA TYR A 190 25.40 24.09 0.42
C TYR A 190 24.93 23.30 1.65
N LEU A 191 24.54 22.03 1.46
CA LEU A 191 24.13 21.15 2.56
C LEU A 191 25.27 20.96 3.57
N ILE A 192 26.50 20.63 3.13
CA ILE A 192 27.69 20.50 3.98
C ILE A 192 28.04 21.82 4.69
N ALA A 193 27.95 22.95 3.98
CA ALA A 193 28.24 24.27 4.52
C ALA A 193 27.26 24.69 5.63
N LYS A 194 25.99 24.28 5.55
CA LYS A 194 24.93 24.73 6.45
C LYS A 194 24.47 23.71 7.50
N ILE A 195 24.49 22.43 7.19
CA ILE A 195 23.86 21.33 7.95
C ILE A 195 24.94 20.28 8.21
N ALA A 196 25.53 20.30 9.40
CA ALA A 196 26.72 19.51 9.74
C ALA A 196 26.89 19.45 11.28
N PRO A 197 27.88 18.71 11.83
CA PRO A 197 28.20 18.77 13.26
C PRO A 197 28.35 20.22 13.76
N GLY A 198 27.61 20.59 14.79
CA GLY A 198 27.64 21.93 15.39
C GLY A 198 26.92 23.03 14.58
N LYS A 199 26.16 22.67 13.54
CA LYS A 199 25.35 23.60 12.74
C LYS A 199 23.86 23.24 12.84
N ALA A 200 23.08 23.62 11.82
CA ALA A 200 21.68 23.26 11.65
C ALA A 200 21.47 21.73 11.61
N GLU A 201 20.37 21.26 12.20
CA GLU A 201 19.97 19.85 12.24
C GLU A 201 18.44 19.72 12.11
N PHE A 202 17.96 18.55 11.69
CA PHE A 202 16.55 18.29 11.44
C PHE A 202 15.87 17.68 12.67
N PHE A 203 14.72 18.22 13.08
CA PHE A 203 13.94 17.68 14.20
C PHE A 203 12.44 17.88 13.96
N PRO A 204 11.56 16.99 14.48
CA PRO A 204 10.13 17.22 14.43
C PRO A 204 9.73 18.52 15.14
N VAL A 205 8.73 19.20 14.56
CA VAL A 205 8.11 20.43 15.07
C VAL A 205 7.14 20.07 16.22
N PRO A 206 7.00 20.90 17.27
CA PRO A 206 7.77 22.12 17.57
C PRO A 206 9.02 21.84 18.41
N LYS A 207 10.19 22.22 17.87
CA LYS A 207 11.47 22.34 18.59
C LYS A 207 12.13 23.65 18.17
N GLU A 208 12.68 24.42 19.11
CA GLU A 208 13.06 25.82 18.85
C GLU A 208 14.22 26.00 17.85
N VAL A 209 14.90 24.92 17.48
CA VAL A 209 16.12 24.91 16.63
C VAL A 209 15.95 24.06 15.36
N THR A 210 14.72 23.70 14.96
CA THR A 210 14.50 22.91 13.73
C THR A 210 14.42 23.77 12.46
N ILE A 211 14.77 23.15 11.33
CA ILE A 211 14.95 23.80 10.02
C ILE A 211 14.00 23.24 8.96
N ALA A 212 13.62 21.97 9.06
CA ALA A 212 12.68 21.29 8.18
C ALA A 212 12.12 20.03 8.88
N GLY A 213 10.94 19.59 8.47
CA GLY A 213 10.31 18.36 8.93
C GLY A 213 8.87 18.53 9.44
N HIS A 214 8.03 17.56 9.11
CA HIS A 214 6.64 17.42 9.56
C HIS A 214 6.60 16.63 10.88
N PRO A 215 5.68 16.94 11.82
CA PRO A 215 5.55 16.19 13.07
C PRO A 215 5.31 14.69 12.85
N GLU A 216 4.55 14.33 11.81
CA GLU A 216 4.15 12.95 11.49
C GLU A 216 5.27 12.08 10.90
N HIS A 217 6.38 12.70 10.47
CA HIS A 217 7.54 12.05 9.86
C HIS A 217 8.75 11.93 10.79
N PHE A 218 8.72 12.60 11.95
CA PHE A 218 9.81 12.62 12.94
C PHE A 218 11.16 13.07 12.35
N GLY A 219 11.14 14.09 11.47
CA GLY A 219 12.37 14.68 10.90
C GLY A 219 13.12 13.78 9.91
N LEU A 220 12.56 12.61 9.55
CA LEU A 220 13.14 11.68 8.57
C LEU A 220 13.28 12.30 7.17
N GLU A 221 12.60 13.41 6.86
CA GLU A 221 12.72 14.12 5.59
C GLU A 221 14.11 14.74 5.39
N GLY A 222 14.73 15.18 6.49
CA GLY A 222 16.12 15.62 6.47
C GLY A 222 17.10 14.49 6.17
N ALA A 223 16.80 13.29 6.67
CA ALA A 223 17.62 12.11 6.48
C ALA A 223 17.53 11.51 5.06
N LEU A 224 16.46 11.81 4.30
CA LEU A 224 16.32 11.45 2.89
C LEU A 224 17.54 11.86 2.05
N LEU A 225 18.08 13.05 2.32
CA LEU A 225 19.21 13.66 1.59
C LEU A 225 20.49 12.79 1.62
N ALA A 226 20.61 11.83 2.54
CA ALA A 226 21.68 10.85 2.53
C ALA A 226 21.74 10.05 1.21
N HIS A 227 20.59 9.67 0.64
CA HIS A 227 20.51 8.87 -0.58
C HIS A 227 21.09 9.61 -1.82
N PRO A 228 20.62 10.81 -2.22
CA PRO A 228 21.20 11.53 -3.34
C PRO A 228 22.64 11.99 -3.08
N MET A 229 23.04 12.25 -1.83
CA MET A 229 24.44 12.60 -1.49
C MET A 229 25.40 11.40 -1.62
N ALA A 230 24.95 10.17 -1.31
CA ALA A 230 25.71 8.96 -1.59
C ALA A 230 25.84 8.71 -3.10
N ARG A 231 24.77 8.91 -3.89
CA ARG A 231 24.84 8.87 -5.36
C ARG A 231 25.78 9.97 -5.90
N LEU A 232 25.76 11.18 -5.33
CA LEU A 232 26.61 12.31 -5.73
C LEU A 232 28.09 12.00 -5.55
N ALA A 233 28.50 11.43 -4.40
CA ALA A 233 29.87 10.99 -4.16
C ALA A 233 30.37 10.08 -5.29
N ARG A 234 29.55 9.08 -5.66
CA ARG A 234 29.86 8.10 -6.70
C ARG A 234 29.99 8.68 -8.12
N VAL A 235 29.33 9.80 -8.44
CA VAL A 235 29.38 10.42 -9.79
C VAL A 235 30.35 11.60 -9.91
N SER A 236 30.78 12.17 -8.78
CA SER A 236 31.82 13.20 -8.69
C SER A 236 33.22 12.61 -8.44
N GLY A 237 33.28 11.50 -7.69
CA GLY A 237 34.51 10.99 -7.08
C GLY A 237 34.77 11.56 -5.67
N GLU A 238 33.98 12.55 -5.23
CA GLU A 238 34.24 13.33 -4.03
C GLU A 238 33.72 12.64 -2.75
N ARG A 239 34.67 12.14 -1.96
CA ARG A 239 34.44 11.44 -0.69
C ARG A 239 33.56 12.24 0.29
N ARG A 240 33.66 13.58 0.30
CA ARG A 240 32.96 14.48 1.25
C ARG A 240 31.43 14.31 1.26
N TYR A 241 30.82 13.98 0.11
CA TYR A 241 29.37 13.77 0.03
C TYR A 241 28.92 12.44 0.65
N LEU A 242 29.77 11.40 0.61
CA LEU A 242 29.53 10.13 1.28
C LEU A 242 29.71 10.28 2.80
N ASP A 243 30.75 10.97 3.24
CA ASP A 243 30.98 11.20 4.68
C ASP A 243 29.85 12.02 5.32
N TRP A 244 29.33 13.03 4.60
CA TRP A 244 28.11 13.74 5.01
C TRP A 244 26.89 12.81 5.07
N SER A 245 26.69 11.97 4.06
CA SER A 245 25.61 10.98 4.03
C SER A 245 25.70 10.03 5.24
N GLN A 246 26.88 9.49 5.55
CA GLN A 246 27.11 8.63 6.72
C GLN A 246 26.85 9.38 8.04
N TRP A 247 27.27 10.66 8.15
CA TRP A 247 26.93 11.50 9.29
C TRP A 247 25.42 11.66 9.47
N VAL A 248 24.68 11.93 8.39
CA VAL A 248 23.22 12.03 8.39
C VAL A 248 22.55 10.75 8.91
N VAL A 249 22.97 9.58 8.42
CA VAL A 249 22.44 8.29 8.93
C VAL A 249 22.77 8.11 10.41
N SER A 250 23.98 8.50 10.87
CA SER A 250 24.35 8.51 12.30
C SER A 250 23.56 9.50 13.17
N ARG A 251 22.64 10.28 12.58
CA ARG A 251 21.79 11.24 13.29
C ARG A 251 20.31 10.89 13.31
N ILE A 252 19.85 9.90 12.54
CA ILE A 252 18.42 9.51 12.45
C ILE A 252 17.79 9.34 13.83
N ASP A 253 18.42 8.59 14.74
CA ASP A 253 17.90 8.35 16.10
C ASP A 253 17.78 9.61 16.95
N ARG A 254 18.72 10.55 16.80
CA ARG A 254 18.73 11.84 17.51
C ARG A 254 17.68 12.79 16.95
N TRP A 255 17.52 12.81 15.63
CA TRP A 255 16.57 13.65 14.91
C TRP A 255 15.14 13.21 15.17
N SER A 256 14.84 11.90 15.03
CA SER A 256 13.51 11.36 15.31
C SER A 256 13.16 11.33 16.78
N GLY A 257 14.15 11.24 17.68
CA GLY A 257 13.96 11.24 19.13
C GLY A 257 13.27 9.98 19.68
N CYS A 258 12.96 9.01 18.82
CA CYS A 258 12.35 7.73 19.16
C CYS A 258 13.25 6.52 18.81
N GLY A 259 14.41 6.76 18.18
CA GLY A 259 15.40 5.71 17.90
C GLY A 259 15.10 4.88 16.66
N THR A 260 14.51 5.47 15.62
CA THR A 260 14.05 4.78 14.39
C THR A 260 15.09 3.83 13.78
N LEU A 261 16.36 4.24 13.65
CA LEU A 261 17.43 3.44 13.02
C LEU A 261 17.91 2.32 13.94
N SER A 262 18.05 2.58 15.25
CA SER A 262 18.36 1.54 16.24
C SER A 262 17.20 0.54 16.42
N ASN A 263 15.96 1.00 16.29
CA ASN A 263 14.76 0.16 16.35
C ASN A 263 14.70 -0.84 15.17
N LEU A 264 15.30 -0.53 14.02
CA LEU A 264 15.45 -1.51 12.93
C LEU A 264 16.34 -2.70 13.28
N ASP A 265 17.26 -2.60 14.26
CA ASP A 265 17.98 -3.78 14.76
C ASP A 265 17.05 -4.68 15.59
N LYS A 266 16.20 -4.07 16.43
CA LYS A 266 15.20 -4.81 17.21
C LYS A 266 14.20 -5.55 16.31
N VAL A 267 13.83 -4.95 15.18
CA VAL A 267 13.05 -5.61 14.12
C VAL A 267 13.85 -6.74 13.48
N ALA A 268 15.15 -6.54 13.19
CA ALA A 268 16.03 -7.58 12.65
C ALA A 268 16.35 -8.72 13.63
N ASP A 269 16.14 -8.50 14.93
CA ASP A 269 16.24 -9.49 16.01
C ASP A 269 14.86 -10.11 16.36
N GLY A 270 13.76 -9.66 15.73
CA GLY A 270 12.40 -10.13 16.00
C GLY A 270 11.80 -9.67 17.34
N THR A 271 12.40 -8.68 17.99
CA THR A 271 12.02 -8.17 19.33
C THR A 271 11.13 -6.92 19.29
N MET A 272 10.86 -6.39 18.10
CA MET A 272 10.02 -5.23 17.85
C MET A 272 9.33 -5.38 16.49
N ARG A 273 8.12 -4.86 16.32
CA ARG A 273 7.39 -4.84 15.05
C ARG A 273 7.61 -3.53 14.29
N LEU A 274 7.46 -3.57 12.97
CA LEU A 274 7.76 -2.41 12.14
C LEU A 274 6.95 -1.15 12.49
N ASN A 275 5.68 -1.33 12.88
CA ASN A 275 4.81 -0.23 13.30
C ASN A 275 5.11 0.32 14.72
N GLU A 276 6.20 -0.12 15.36
CA GLU A 276 6.63 0.31 16.69
C GLU A 276 7.95 1.09 16.65
N ILE A 277 8.63 1.17 15.49
CA ILE A 277 9.95 1.82 15.38
C ILE A 277 9.88 3.35 15.59
N GLN A 278 8.72 3.94 15.39
CA GLN A 278 8.39 5.34 15.70
C GLN A 278 6.85 5.51 15.79
N PRO A 279 6.33 6.58 16.42
CA PRO A 279 4.88 6.68 16.73
C PRO A 279 3.96 6.76 15.51
N ASN A 280 4.45 7.22 14.36
CA ASN A 280 3.77 7.13 13.07
C ASN A 280 4.76 6.76 11.97
N VAL A 281 4.56 5.61 11.33
CA VAL A 281 5.51 5.04 10.35
C VAL A 281 5.07 5.36 8.93
N HIS A 282 5.33 6.58 8.47
CA HIS A 282 5.00 7.00 7.10
C HIS A 282 5.77 6.17 6.06
N ALA A 283 5.04 5.45 5.20
CA ALA A 283 5.60 4.42 4.34
C ALA A 283 6.58 4.96 3.29
N HIS A 284 6.18 6.01 2.54
CA HIS A 284 7.04 6.62 1.52
C HIS A 284 8.36 7.15 2.11
N THR A 285 8.29 7.92 3.19
CA THR A 285 9.44 8.48 3.92
C THR A 285 10.35 7.40 4.51
N LEU A 286 9.79 6.30 5.04
CA LEU A 286 10.56 5.12 5.47
C LEU A 286 11.32 4.50 4.30
N HIS A 287 10.65 4.17 3.19
CA HIS A 287 11.29 3.53 2.04
C HIS A 287 12.47 4.33 1.48
N MET A 288 12.33 5.65 1.38
CA MET A 288 13.41 6.51 0.88
C MET A 288 14.59 6.64 1.86
N ASN A 289 14.34 6.57 3.16
CA ASN A 289 15.41 6.43 4.15
C ASN A 289 16.13 5.08 4.00
N LEU A 290 15.40 3.98 3.79
CA LEU A 290 15.98 2.67 3.50
C LEU A 290 16.79 2.67 2.19
N LEU A 291 16.34 3.37 1.14
CA LEU A 291 17.12 3.58 -0.09
C LEU A 291 18.46 4.29 0.21
N GLY A 292 18.48 5.25 1.14
CA GLY A 292 19.70 5.87 1.65
C GLY A 292 20.64 4.89 2.35
N LEU A 293 20.10 4.00 3.19
CA LEU A 293 20.89 2.93 3.82
C LEU A 293 21.48 1.98 2.76
N LEU A 294 20.74 1.67 1.69
CA LEU A 294 21.19 0.76 0.64
C LEU A 294 22.26 1.35 -0.30
N GLU A 295 22.16 2.62 -0.71
CA GLU A 295 23.23 3.25 -1.50
C GLU A 295 24.50 3.47 -0.63
N GLN A 296 24.36 3.69 0.69
CA GLN A 296 25.51 3.64 1.60
C GLN A 296 26.10 2.23 1.74
N ALA A 297 25.27 1.20 1.90
CA ALA A 297 25.73 -0.20 1.94
C ALA A 297 26.51 -0.57 0.68
N ARG A 298 26.04 -0.10 -0.48
CA ARG A 298 26.73 -0.22 -1.76
C ARG A 298 28.07 0.53 -1.79
N ALA A 299 28.11 1.77 -1.30
CA ALA A 299 29.33 2.59 -1.31
C ALA A 299 30.40 2.15 -0.27
N THR A 300 30.01 1.42 0.78
CA THR A 300 30.86 1.09 1.94
C THR A 300 31.09 -0.40 2.17
N GLY A 301 30.23 -1.27 1.62
CA GLY A 301 30.20 -2.70 1.95
C GLY A 301 29.50 -3.04 3.28
N ASP A 302 28.90 -2.07 3.97
CA ASP A 302 28.26 -2.32 5.28
C ASP A 302 26.98 -3.16 5.15
N LYS A 303 27.08 -4.41 5.60
CA LYS A 303 25.98 -5.39 5.62
C LYS A 303 24.97 -5.14 6.74
N ALA A 304 25.30 -4.36 7.78
CA ALA A 304 24.34 -4.00 8.83
C ALA A 304 23.22 -3.10 8.27
N LEU A 305 23.56 -2.18 7.36
CA LEU A 305 22.59 -1.36 6.64
C LEU A 305 21.65 -2.20 5.77
N ILE A 306 22.17 -3.22 5.08
CA ILE A 306 21.35 -4.20 4.33
C ILE A 306 20.46 -5.01 5.29
N ARG A 307 20.99 -5.45 6.44
CA ARG A 307 20.23 -6.17 7.48
C ARG A 307 19.01 -5.37 7.94
N LYS A 308 19.20 -4.08 8.28
CA LYS A 308 18.12 -3.16 8.69
C LYS A 308 17.04 -3.03 7.61
N ALA A 309 17.44 -2.82 6.35
CA ALA A 309 16.52 -2.70 5.23
C ALA A 309 15.75 -4.00 4.93
N MET A 310 16.43 -5.15 4.96
CA MET A 310 15.80 -6.47 4.79
C MET A 310 14.83 -6.83 5.91
N ALA A 311 15.12 -6.44 7.16
CA ALA A 311 14.22 -6.66 8.28
C ALA A 311 12.92 -5.86 8.15
N ALA A 312 13.01 -4.56 7.81
CA ALA A 312 11.84 -3.75 7.50
C ALA A 312 11.05 -4.30 6.30
N TRP A 313 11.76 -4.65 5.21
CA TRP A 313 11.15 -5.25 4.01
C TRP A 313 10.41 -6.55 4.33
N GLY A 314 10.96 -7.41 5.19
CA GLY A 314 10.33 -8.66 5.61
C GLY A 314 9.01 -8.45 6.36
N GLU A 315 8.99 -7.55 7.35
CA GLU A 315 7.77 -7.15 8.07
C GLU A 315 6.72 -6.49 7.15
N ILE A 316 7.13 -5.79 6.10
CA ILE A 316 6.20 -5.25 5.08
C ILE A 316 5.62 -6.40 4.25
N ALA A 317 6.48 -7.19 3.62
CA ALA A 317 6.10 -8.26 2.70
C ALA A 317 5.26 -9.36 3.36
N ALA A 318 5.55 -9.73 4.62
CA ALA A 318 4.88 -10.82 5.31
C ALA A 318 3.49 -10.46 5.84
N SER A 319 3.26 -9.22 6.28
CA SER A 319 2.04 -8.85 7.03
C SER A 319 1.36 -7.52 6.68
N ARG A 320 1.98 -6.66 5.85
CA ARG A 320 1.49 -5.28 5.55
C ARG A 320 1.46 -4.91 4.05
N THR A 321 1.48 -5.91 3.17
CA THR A 321 1.31 -5.76 1.71
C THR A 321 -0.03 -6.33 1.26
N TYR A 322 -0.75 -5.58 0.41
CA TYR A 322 -2.02 -6.01 -0.16
C TYR A 322 -1.83 -7.06 -1.27
N VAL A 323 -2.87 -7.85 -1.57
CA VAL A 323 -2.83 -8.88 -2.63
C VAL A 323 -2.46 -8.31 -4.01
N THR A 324 -2.72 -7.02 -4.26
CA THR A 324 -2.35 -6.28 -5.49
C THR A 324 -0.88 -5.83 -5.51
N GLY A 325 -0.10 -6.05 -4.46
CA GLY A 325 1.29 -5.57 -4.32
C GLY A 325 1.42 -4.13 -3.81
N GLY A 326 0.30 -3.43 -3.61
CA GLY A 326 0.28 -2.11 -2.96
C GLY A 326 0.52 -2.18 -1.45
N VAL A 327 0.91 -1.05 -0.86
CA VAL A 327 1.31 -0.92 0.55
C VAL A 327 0.84 0.44 1.12
N SER A 328 0.79 0.57 2.45
CA SER A 328 0.30 1.72 3.24
C SER A 328 -1.22 1.86 3.41
N VAL A 329 -1.63 2.38 4.58
CA VAL A 329 -3.03 2.58 5.02
C VAL A 329 -3.16 3.93 5.74
N GLY A 330 -3.62 4.96 5.03
CA GLY A 330 -3.44 6.35 5.43
C GLY A 330 -1.95 6.71 5.45
N GLU A 331 -1.29 6.51 4.31
CA GLU A 331 0.14 6.79 4.05
C GLU A 331 1.16 6.05 4.95
N THR A 332 0.68 5.21 5.87
CA THR A 332 1.46 4.71 7.00
C THR A 332 1.42 3.18 7.13
N TYR A 333 2.38 2.63 7.87
CA TYR A 333 2.42 1.23 8.27
C TYR A 333 1.79 1.03 9.64
N ARG A 334 0.65 0.34 9.65
CA ARG A 334 -0.12 0.01 10.84
C ARG A 334 0.29 -1.34 11.46
N ALA A 335 -0.43 -1.76 12.49
CA ALA A 335 -0.34 -3.10 13.05
C ALA A 335 -0.44 -4.19 11.96
N GLU A 336 0.13 -5.36 12.23
CA GLU A 336 0.05 -6.49 11.32
C GLU A 336 -1.40 -6.76 10.91
N HIS A 337 -1.64 -6.88 9.61
CA HIS A 337 -2.93 -7.24 9.03
C HIS A 337 -4.07 -6.20 9.18
N ASP A 338 -3.84 -5.00 9.71
CA ASP A 338 -4.79 -3.88 9.54
C ASP A 338 -4.70 -3.30 8.12
N LEU A 339 -5.31 -4.04 7.17
CA LEU A 339 -5.30 -3.77 5.73
C LEU A 339 -6.74 -3.64 5.21
N PRO A 340 -7.47 -2.55 5.52
CA PRO A 340 -8.83 -2.33 5.01
C PRO A 340 -8.81 -2.21 3.48
N ASN A 341 -9.80 -2.77 2.79
CA ASN A 341 -9.84 -2.78 1.33
C ASN A 341 -10.27 -1.44 0.71
N ALA A 342 -10.80 -0.51 1.51
CA ALA A 342 -11.52 0.69 1.07
C ALA A 342 -11.03 1.94 1.84
N GLY A 343 -11.27 3.11 1.25
CA GLY A 343 -10.79 4.39 1.78
C GLY A 343 -9.34 4.69 1.38
N ASN A 344 -8.66 5.47 2.22
CA ASN A 344 -7.31 5.99 1.96
C ASN A 344 -6.25 4.90 2.11
N VAL A 345 -6.07 4.05 1.11
CA VAL A 345 -5.12 2.93 1.13
C VAL A 345 -4.34 2.83 -0.18
N CYS A 346 -3.15 2.23 -0.11
CA CYS A 346 -2.23 2.11 -1.24
C CYS A 346 -1.95 3.45 -1.93
N GLU A 347 -1.16 4.28 -1.26
CA GLU A 347 -0.72 5.57 -1.78
C GLU A 347 0.31 5.40 -2.92
N THR A 348 0.27 6.29 -3.92
CA THR A 348 1.10 6.16 -5.13
C THR A 348 2.59 6.43 -4.88
N CYS A 349 2.98 7.33 -3.97
CA CYS A 349 4.39 7.50 -3.61
C CYS A 349 4.92 6.34 -2.76
N ALA A 350 4.12 5.81 -1.83
CA ALA A 350 4.43 4.56 -1.11
C ALA A 350 4.64 3.40 -2.10
N THR A 351 3.79 3.27 -3.13
CA THR A 351 3.91 2.26 -4.20
C THR A 351 5.16 2.48 -5.06
N MET A 352 5.46 3.72 -5.46
CA MET A 352 6.69 4.10 -6.17
C MET A 352 7.95 3.69 -5.39
N SER A 353 8.04 4.13 -4.14
CA SER A 353 9.22 3.92 -3.30
C SER A 353 9.37 2.48 -2.83
N TRP A 354 8.28 1.72 -2.73
CA TRP A 354 8.29 0.26 -2.51
C TRP A 354 8.88 -0.48 -3.72
N LEU A 355 8.54 -0.07 -4.94
CA LEU A 355 9.13 -0.62 -6.16
C LEU A 355 10.63 -0.28 -6.27
N GLU A 356 11.04 0.97 -6.01
CA GLU A 356 12.46 1.36 -5.98
C GLU A 356 13.26 0.59 -4.91
N LEU A 357 12.68 0.41 -3.71
CA LEU A 357 13.30 -0.35 -2.63
C LEU A 357 13.52 -1.83 -3.01
N ASN A 358 12.51 -2.48 -3.60
CA ASN A 358 12.65 -3.85 -4.08
C ASN A 358 13.70 -3.96 -5.21
N GLN A 359 13.78 -2.98 -6.11
CA GLN A 359 14.81 -2.99 -7.16
C GLN A 359 16.23 -2.87 -6.57
N ARG A 360 16.48 -1.96 -5.62
CA ARG A 360 17.80 -1.84 -4.98
C ARG A 360 18.17 -3.07 -4.14
N LEU A 361 17.19 -3.69 -3.48
CA LEU A 361 17.41 -4.96 -2.79
C LEU A 361 17.75 -6.08 -3.79
N LEU A 362 17.02 -6.22 -4.90
CA LEU A 362 17.31 -7.19 -5.97
C LEU A 362 18.72 -7.01 -6.57
N GLU A 363 19.17 -5.77 -6.75
CA GLU A 363 20.51 -5.44 -7.24
C GLU A 363 21.62 -5.86 -6.25
N LEU A 364 21.40 -5.65 -4.95
CA LEU A 364 22.35 -5.96 -3.87
C LEU A 364 22.37 -7.44 -3.47
N THR A 365 21.20 -8.07 -3.29
CA THR A 365 21.06 -9.44 -2.78
C THR A 365 20.99 -10.49 -3.88
N GLY A 366 20.43 -10.13 -5.05
CA GLY A 366 20.09 -11.07 -6.11
C GLY A 366 18.85 -11.92 -5.81
N ASP A 367 18.12 -11.65 -4.73
CA ASP A 367 16.97 -12.45 -4.30
C ASP A 367 15.74 -12.20 -5.21
N PRO A 368 15.23 -13.23 -5.94
CA PRO A 368 14.07 -13.10 -6.81
C PRO A 368 12.76 -12.81 -6.07
N ALA A 369 12.67 -12.95 -4.75
CA ALA A 369 11.48 -12.54 -3.99
C ALA A 369 11.17 -11.05 -4.18
N HIS A 370 12.18 -10.20 -4.29
CA HIS A 370 12.00 -8.77 -4.62
C HIS A 370 11.43 -8.57 -6.03
N ALA A 371 11.84 -9.40 -6.99
CA ALA A 371 11.33 -9.35 -8.35
C ALA A 371 9.88 -9.88 -8.47
N ASP A 372 9.47 -10.80 -7.61
CA ASP A 372 8.06 -11.23 -7.47
C ASP A 372 7.17 -10.13 -6.85
N VAL A 373 7.70 -9.35 -5.90
CA VAL A 373 7.01 -8.16 -5.36
C VAL A 373 6.87 -7.08 -6.42
N ILE A 374 7.93 -6.80 -7.18
CA ILE A 374 7.89 -5.90 -8.35
C ILE A 374 6.83 -6.37 -9.34
N GLU A 375 6.83 -7.65 -9.71
CA GLU A 375 5.85 -8.22 -10.64
C GLU A 375 4.41 -7.99 -10.17
N ARG A 376 4.13 -8.25 -8.88
CA ARG A 376 2.78 -8.11 -8.33
C ARG A 376 2.28 -6.67 -8.41
N ALA A 377 3.09 -5.70 -8.00
CA ALA A 377 2.70 -4.29 -8.06
C ALA A 377 2.66 -3.74 -9.50
N LEU A 378 3.60 -4.15 -10.36
CA LEU A 378 3.72 -3.73 -11.76
C LEU A 378 2.51 -4.11 -12.62
N TRP A 379 1.98 -5.33 -12.46
CA TRP A 379 0.85 -5.80 -13.26
C TRP A 379 -0.53 -5.52 -12.65
N ASN A 380 -0.59 -4.96 -11.44
CA ASN A 380 -1.85 -4.69 -10.75
C ASN A 380 -1.94 -3.27 -10.23
N HIS A 381 -1.18 -2.94 -9.19
CA HIS A 381 -1.40 -1.72 -8.44
C HIS A 381 -0.97 -0.46 -9.19
N LEU A 382 0.23 -0.47 -9.79
CA LEU A 382 0.75 0.68 -10.53
C LEU A 382 -0.16 1.10 -11.72
N PRO A 383 -0.59 0.21 -12.62
CA PRO A 383 -1.50 0.57 -13.71
C PRO A 383 -2.95 0.82 -13.26
N ALA A 384 -3.37 0.35 -12.07
CA ALA A 384 -4.66 0.70 -11.48
C ALA A 384 -4.69 2.15 -10.95
N ALA A 385 -3.54 2.66 -10.49
CA ALA A 385 -3.37 4.04 -10.04
C ALA A 385 -3.22 5.06 -11.18
N GLN A 386 -2.89 4.61 -12.41
CA GLN A 386 -2.83 5.48 -13.60
C GLN A 386 -4.18 5.44 -14.37
N ALA A 387 -4.72 6.62 -14.69
CA ALA A 387 -5.86 6.75 -15.61
C ALA A 387 -5.58 6.00 -16.93
N ALA A 388 -6.59 5.38 -17.53
CA ALA A 388 -6.39 4.46 -18.67
C ALA A 388 -5.93 5.15 -19.97
N ASP A 389 -6.32 6.41 -20.12
CA ASP A 389 -5.87 7.39 -21.12
C ASP A 389 -4.59 8.14 -20.70
N ALA A 390 -4.01 7.77 -19.56
CA ALA A 390 -2.78 8.30 -18.96
C ALA A 390 -2.81 9.83 -18.68
N ASP A 391 -3.98 10.47 -18.64
CA ASP A 391 -4.11 11.92 -18.39
C ASP A 391 -4.02 12.31 -16.89
N GLY A 392 -3.90 11.33 -15.98
CA GLY A 392 -3.73 11.55 -14.55
C GLY A 392 -3.40 10.30 -13.73
N TRP A 393 -3.21 10.53 -12.43
CA TRP A 393 -2.86 9.53 -11.42
C TRP A 393 -3.73 9.71 -10.17
N ARG A 394 -3.96 8.62 -9.42
CA ARG A 394 -4.64 8.65 -8.13
C ARG A 394 -3.67 8.91 -6.98
N TYR A 395 -4.13 9.58 -5.93
CA TYR A 395 -3.42 9.61 -4.65
C TYR A 395 -3.47 8.23 -3.96
N HIS A 396 -4.69 7.72 -3.74
CA HIS A 396 -4.97 6.41 -3.18
C HIS A 396 -5.72 5.53 -4.18
N THR A 397 -5.42 4.23 -4.20
CA THR A 397 -6.13 3.26 -5.02
C THR A 397 -6.62 2.09 -4.17
N PRO A 398 -7.81 2.19 -3.54
CA PRO A 398 -8.38 1.10 -2.77
C PRO A 398 -8.62 -0.15 -3.62
N LEU A 399 -8.71 -1.32 -2.98
CA LEU A 399 -9.03 -2.60 -3.62
C LEU A 399 -10.54 -2.73 -3.88
N ASN A 400 -11.35 -2.13 -3.01
CA ASN A 400 -12.80 -2.05 -3.07
C ASN A 400 -13.19 -0.57 -2.92
N GLY A 401 -13.82 0.00 -3.94
CA GLY A 401 -14.08 1.44 -3.97
C GLY A 401 -14.99 1.90 -5.11
N TRP A 402 -14.89 3.18 -5.44
CA TRP A 402 -15.65 3.84 -6.50
C TRP A 402 -14.74 4.79 -7.30
N LYS A 403 -15.23 5.28 -8.44
CA LYS A 403 -14.60 6.27 -9.34
C LYS A 403 -15.71 7.14 -9.97
N PRO A 404 -15.49 8.41 -10.36
CA PRO A 404 -14.19 9.10 -10.53
C PRO A 404 -13.61 9.82 -9.30
N GLU A 405 -14.19 9.69 -8.10
CA GLU A 405 -13.59 10.29 -6.88
C GLU A 405 -12.14 9.80 -6.66
N GLY A 406 -11.27 10.69 -6.16
CA GLY A 406 -9.85 10.40 -5.94
C GLY A 406 -9.02 10.07 -7.20
N CYS A 407 -9.64 10.06 -8.39
CA CYS A 407 -8.97 9.63 -9.61
C CYS A 407 -8.06 10.69 -10.23
N PHE A 408 -8.25 11.96 -9.85
CA PHE A 408 -7.60 13.14 -10.44
C PHE A 408 -7.31 14.21 -9.39
N THR A 409 -6.53 13.85 -8.38
CA THR A 409 -5.84 14.83 -7.55
C THR A 409 -4.58 15.27 -8.30
N GLY A 410 -4.23 16.55 -8.21
CA GLY A 410 -3.02 17.07 -8.85
C GLY A 410 -3.05 18.56 -9.17
N PRO A 411 -1.87 19.22 -9.27
CA PRO A 411 -0.55 18.64 -9.04
C PRO A 411 -0.26 18.43 -7.54
N ASP A 412 0.13 17.20 -7.19
CA ASP A 412 0.45 16.73 -5.85
C ASP A 412 1.66 15.77 -5.90
N CYS A 413 2.05 15.20 -4.76
CA CYS A 413 3.20 14.29 -4.69
C CYS A 413 3.03 13.04 -5.55
N CYS A 414 1.80 12.51 -5.65
CA CYS A 414 1.44 11.31 -6.42
C CYS A 414 1.47 11.56 -7.93
N SER A 415 1.01 12.75 -8.37
CA SER A 415 0.99 13.23 -9.75
C SER A 415 2.34 13.14 -10.44
N SER A 416 3.43 13.35 -9.68
CA SER A 416 4.80 13.28 -10.19
C SER A 416 5.56 12.02 -9.75
N SER A 417 5.16 11.35 -8.66
CA SER A 417 5.72 10.04 -8.28
C SER A 417 5.30 8.90 -9.21
N GLY A 418 4.05 8.89 -9.69
CA GLY A 418 3.54 7.89 -10.63
C GLY A 418 4.32 7.88 -11.95
N PRO A 419 4.50 9.05 -12.62
CA PRO A 419 5.32 9.13 -13.82
C PRO A 419 6.78 8.76 -13.61
N ARG A 420 7.36 9.11 -12.45
CA ARG A 420 8.74 8.77 -12.07
C ARG A 420 8.96 7.26 -12.02
N ILE A 421 8.09 6.51 -11.33
CA ILE A 421 8.25 5.05 -11.26
C ILE A 421 7.93 4.35 -12.59
N LEU A 422 6.94 4.85 -13.34
CA LEU A 422 6.62 4.28 -14.64
C LEU A 422 7.74 4.53 -15.67
N ALA A 423 8.47 5.65 -15.57
CA ALA A 423 9.67 5.90 -16.36
C ALA A 423 10.88 5.03 -15.92
N ALA A 424 10.93 4.57 -14.67
CA ALA A 424 11.97 3.68 -14.15
C ALA A 424 11.78 2.19 -14.49
N LEU A 425 10.54 1.76 -14.79
CA LEU A 425 10.15 0.40 -15.20
C LEU A 425 11.16 -0.34 -16.11
N PRO A 426 11.73 0.27 -17.17
CA PRO A 426 12.67 -0.42 -18.07
C PRO A 426 13.89 -1.02 -17.34
N THR A 427 14.35 -0.38 -16.26
CA THR A 427 15.48 -0.85 -15.45
C THR A 427 15.17 -2.11 -14.63
N PHE A 428 13.88 -2.41 -14.41
CA PHE A 428 13.44 -3.58 -13.65
C PHE A 428 13.37 -4.86 -14.49
N LEU A 429 13.42 -4.76 -15.83
CA LEU A 429 13.22 -5.92 -16.70
C LEU A 429 14.43 -6.88 -16.71
N TYR A 430 15.65 -6.34 -16.56
CA TYR A 430 16.90 -7.07 -16.73
C TYR A 430 17.96 -6.60 -15.73
N GLY A 431 18.87 -7.50 -15.33
CA GLY A 431 20.06 -7.18 -14.55
C GLY A 431 21.32 -7.82 -15.12
N ARG A 432 22.47 -7.14 -15.05
CA ARG A 432 23.76 -7.71 -15.46
C ARG A 432 24.43 -8.37 -14.25
N THR A 433 24.63 -9.69 -14.35
CA THR A 433 25.27 -10.50 -13.30
C THR A 433 26.76 -10.70 -13.61
N ARG A 434 27.55 -11.17 -12.63
CA ARG A 434 29.02 -11.37 -12.74
C ARG A 434 29.45 -12.24 -13.94
N ASP A 435 28.59 -13.16 -14.35
CA ASP A 435 28.83 -14.23 -15.33
C ASP A 435 27.78 -14.27 -16.46
N GLY A 436 27.00 -13.20 -16.65
CA GLY A 436 25.97 -13.11 -17.70
C GLY A 436 24.81 -12.17 -17.37
N VAL A 437 23.59 -12.51 -17.73
CA VAL A 437 22.39 -11.65 -17.64
C VAL A 437 21.26 -12.34 -16.90
N ALA A 438 20.50 -11.60 -16.10
CA ALA A 438 19.23 -12.01 -15.51
C ALA A 438 18.05 -11.32 -16.22
N ILE A 439 16.97 -12.08 -16.44
CA ILE A 439 15.67 -11.60 -16.90
C ILE A 439 14.73 -11.65 -15.70
N ASN A 440 14.38 -10.46 -15.20
CA ASN A 440 13.66 -10.26 -13.96
C ASN A 440 12.15 -10.06 -14.20
N GLN A 441 11.76 -9.47 -15.34
CA GLN A 441 10.35 -9.31 -15.72
C GLN A 441 10.11 -9.70 -17.16
N TYR A 442 9.04 -10.46 -17.37
CA TYR A 442 8.62 -10.94 -18.68
C TYR A 442 7.73 -9.91 -19.35
N VAL A 443 8.31 -9.14 -20.28
CA VAL A 443 7.63 -8.07 -21.03
C VAL A 443 8.15 -8.09 -22.47
N PRO A 444 7.31 -7.96 -23.51
CA PRO A 444 7.78 -7.91 -24.89
C PRO A 444 8.77 -6.76 -25.05
N SER A 445 10.03 -7.03 -25.41
CA SER A 445 11.13 -6.06 -25.34
C SER A 445 12.40 -6.59 -26.00
N ALA A 446 13.36 -5.72 -26.26
CA ALA A 446 14.70 -6.09 -26.72
C ALA A 446 15.80 -5.33 -25.96
N LEU A 447 16.62 -6.07 -25.22
CA LEU A 447 17.83 -5.59 -24.54
C LEU A 447 19.02 -5.61 -25.50
N ARG A 448 19.84 -4.56 -25.46
CA ARG A 448 21.21 -4.53 -26.02
C ARG A 448 22.20 -4.20 -24.90
N THR A 449 23.20 -5.06 -24.69
CA THR A 449 24.18 -4.90 -23.59
C THR A 449 25.52 -5.54 -23.95
N LYS A 450 26.51 -5.42 -23.07
CA LYS A 450 27.81 -6.11 -23.20
C LYS A 450 28.04 -7.09 -22.06
N LEU A 451 28.54 -8.27 -22.40
CA LEU A 451 29.11 -9.23 -21.45
C LEU A 451 30.41 -8.69 -20.83
N ALA A 452 30.89 -9.30 -19.75
CA ALA A 452 32.11 -8.90 -19.05
C ALA A 452 33.38 -8.98 -19.94
N SER A 453 33.32 -9.78 -21.01
CA SER A 453 34.31 -9.92 -22.08
C SER A 453 34.35 -8.75 -23.08
N GLY A 454 33.39 -7.81 -23.00
CA GLY A 454 33.15 -6.78 -24.00
C GLY A 454 32.27 -7.22 -25.17
N THR A 455 31.88 -8.50 -25.25
CA THR A 455 31.03 -9.02 -26.33
C THR A 455 29.63 -8.40 -26.31
N GLU A 456 29.21 -7.81 -27.43
CA GLU A 456 27.85 -7.32 -27.62
C GLU A 456 26.84 -8.48 -27.55
N LEU A 457 25.74 -8.26 -26.84
CA LEU A 457 24.66 -9.23 -26.64
C LEU A 457 23.31 -8.54 -26.86
N THR A 458 22.52 -9.09 -27.77
CA THR A 458 21.09 -8.76 -27.91
C THR A 458 20.26 -9.88 -27.29
N ILE A 459 19.26 -9.54 -26.47
CA ILE A 459 18.25 -10.48 -25.97
C ILE A 459 16.88 -9.93 -26.34
N ARG A 460 16.03 -10.71 -27.01
CA ARG A 460 14.68 -10.30 -27.42
C ARG A 460 13.61 -11.18 -26.79
N GLN A 461 12.69 -10.57 -26.05
CA GLN A 461 11.49 -11.21 -25.51
C GLN A 461 10.30 -11.01 -26.47
N ALA A 462 9.67 -12.12 -26.87
CA ALA A 462 8.42 -12.16 -27.60
C ALA A 462 7.39 -12.95 -26.79
N THR A 463 6.29 -12.31 -26.42
CA THR A 463 5.25 -12.87 -25.54
C THR A 463 4.00 -12.00 -25.59
N ASP A 464 2.90 -12.49 -25.02
CA ASP A 464 1.72 -11.73 -24.59
C ASP A 464 1.57 -11.71 -23.05
N TYR A 465 2.57 -12.20 -22.32
CA TYR A 465 2.57 -12.27 -20.85
C TYR A 465 2.14 -10.93 -20.19
N PRO A 466 1.28 -10.97 -19.16
CA PRO A 466 0.70 -12.14 -18.50
C PRO A 466 -0.68 -12.58 -19.05
N THR A 467 -1.05 -12.21 -20.29
CA THR A 467 -2.30 -12.71 -20.88
C THR A 467 -2.14 -14.20 -21.22
N GLY A 468 -1.07 -14.54 -21.93
CA GLY A 468 -0.62 -15.90 -22.16
C GLY A 468 0.48 -16.34 -21.19
N GLU A 469 0.83 -17.63 -21.32
CA GLU A 469 1.72 -18.34 -20.39
C GLU A 469 3.13 -18.51 -20.94
N ARG A 470 3.36 -18.15 -22.21
CA ARG A 470 4.56 -18.49 -22.98
C ARG A 470 5.40 -17.26 -23.26
N VAL A 471 6.65 -17.28 -22.83
CA VAL A 471 7.67 -16.28 -23.14
C VAL A 471 8.73 -16.92 -24.01
N GLU A 472 8.95 -16.35 -25.20
CA GLU A 472 10.02 -16.76 -26.10
C GLU A 472 11.15 -15.73 -26.06
N ILE A 473 12.38 -16.22 -25.94
CA ILE A 473 13.55 -15.39 -25.65
C ILE A 473 14.65 -15.77 -26.64
N GLU A 474 14.91 -14.91 -27.60
CA GLU A 474 16.05 -15.03 -28.52
C GLU A 474 17.31 -14.50 -27.83
N VAL A 475 18.40 -15.25 -27.91
CA VAL A 475 19.71 -14.92 -27.32
C VAL A 475 20.72 -14.80 -28.45
N SER A 476 21.18 -13.57 -28.71
CA SER A 476 22.01 -13.26 -29.88
C SER A 476 23.28 -12.48 -29.49
N PRO A 477 24.35 -13.17 -29.07
CA PRO A 477 25.69 -12.60 -28.90
C PRO A 477 26.40 -12.43 -30.24
N ALA A 478 27.26 -11.41 -30.36
CA ALA A 478 27.97 -11.08 -31.61
C ALA A 478 29.06 -12.10 -32.01
N LYS A 479 29.49 -12.96 -31.08
CA LYS A 479 30.30 -14.16 -31.32
C LYS A 479 29.84 -15.25 -30.34
N PRO A 480 30.05 -16.55 -30.64
CA PRO A 480 29.77 -17.62 -29.68
C PRO A 480 30.53 -17.40 -28.37
N GLU A 481 29.84 -17.46 -27.24
CA GLU A 481 30.44 -17.23 -25.92
C GLU A 481 29.69 -17.98 -24.81
N ARG A 482 30.42 -18.42 -23.78
CA ARG A 482 29.84 -19.10 -22.61
C ARG A 482 29.48 -18.11 -21.50
N PHE A 483 28.19 -17.99 -21.20
CA PHE A 483 27.67 -17.18 -20.11
C PHE A 483 26.38 -17.76 -19.50
N ALA A 484 26.01 -17.29 -18.32
CA ALA A 484 24.78 -17.66 -17.63
C ALA A 484 23.62 -16.73 -18.02
N LEU A 485 22.53 -17.30 -18.55
CA LEU A 485 21.24 -16.61 -18.62
C LEU A 485 20.38 -17.06 -17.43
N ARG A 486 19.99 -16.13 -16.57
CA ARG A 486 19.12 -16.37 -15.42
C ARG A 486 17.69 -15.95 -15.74
N LEU A 487 16.74 -16.86 -15.53
CA LEU A 487 15.32 -16.69 -15.86
C LEU A 487 14.53 -16.73 -14.55
N ARG A 488 13.80 -15.68 -14.16
CA ARG A 488 12.99 -15.73 -12.93
C ARG A 488 11.89 -16.78 -13.08
N LEU A 489 11.82 -17.71 -12.14
CA LEU A 489 10.69 -18.61 -11.96
C LEU A 489 9.86 -18.04 -10.79
N PRO A 490 8.65 -17.52 -11.03
CA PRO A 490 7.88 -16.85 -9.98
C PRO A 490 7.36 -17.83 -8.92
N ALA A 491 7.28 -17.39 -7.66
CA ALA A 491 6.80 -18.21 -6.53
C ALA A 491 5.35 -18.70 -6.71
N TRP A 492 4.55 -17.96 -7.48
CA TRP A 492 3.16 -18.33 -7.77
C TRP A 492 3.03 -19.49 -8.76
N CYS A 493 4.07 -19.79 -9.55
CA CYS A 493 4.04 -20.79 -10.61
C CYS A 493 4.58 -22.14 -10.12
N GLU A 494 3.69 -23.08 -9.78
CA GLU A 494 4.12 -24.36 -9.19
C GLU A 494 4.92 -25.28 -10.12
N ARG A 495 4.71 -25.18 -11.43
CA ARG A 495 5.27 -26.07 -12.46
C ARG A 495 5.74 -25.29 -13.70
N PRO A 496 6.76 -24.44 -13.57
CA PRO A 496 7.36 -23.76 -14.71
C PRO A 496 8.07 -24.78 -15.63
N VAL A 497 8.10 -24.50 -16.93
CA VAL A 497 8.83 -25.31 -17.92
C VAL A 497 9.77 -24.40 -18.69
N VAL A 498 11.07 -24.74 -18.67
CA VAL A 498 12.10 -24.04 -19.45
C VAL A 498 12.65 -24.99 -20.51
N THR A 499 12.75 -24.52 -21.75
CA THR A 499 13.44 -25.24 -22.84
C THR A 499 14.43 -24.33 -23.55
N VAL A 500 15.49 -24.91 -24.12
CA VAL A 500 16.53 -24.22 -24.88
C VAL A 500 16.76 -25.00 -26.17
N ASN A 501 16.52 -24.37 -27.33
CA ASN A 501 16.50 -25.03 -28.64
C ASN A 501 15.66 -26.33 -28.63
N SER A 502 14.46 -26.23 -28.05
CA SER A 502 13.50 -27.33 -27.83
C SER A 502 13.95 -28.46 -26.87
N GLN A 503 15.14 -28.39 -26.26
CA GLN A 503 15.57 -29.34 -25.23
C GLN A 503 15.16 -28.85 -23.83
N PRO A 504 14.59 -29.69 -22.96
CA PRO A 504 14.15 -29.28 -21.63
C PRO A 504 15.34 -29.00 -20.68
N VAL A 505 15.21 -27.94 -19.89
CA VAL A 505 16.04 -27.72 -18.70
C VAL A 505 15.37 -28.45 -17.52
N ALA A 506 16.15 -29.18 -16.73
CA ALA A 506 15.65 -30.08 -15.69
C ALA A 506 15.18 -29.33 -14.43
N GLU A 507 14.02 -28.68 -14.51
CA GLU A 507 13.38 -28.01 -13.38
C GLU A 507 12.53 -28.95 -12.51
N ARG A 508 12.30 -28.53 -11.26
CA ARG A 508 11.44 -29.22 -10.28
C ARG A 508 10.25 -28.33 -9.89
N PRO A 509 9.10 -28.91 -9.49
CA PRO A 509 8.01 -28.15 -8.90
C PRO A 509 8.46 -27.41 -7.63
N ARG A 510 8.04 -26.15 -7.46
CA ARG A 510 8.46 -25.24 -6.37
C ARG A 510 7.30 -24.32 -5.95
N ARG A 511 7.46 -23.61 -4.82
CA ARG A 511 6.50 -22.60 -4.32
C ARG A 511 7.19 -21.30 -3.85
N GLU A 512 8.44 -21.14 -4.25
CA GLU A 512 9.34 -20.05 -3.87
C GLU A 512 9.94 -19.47 -5.15
N ALA A 513 10.21 -18.17 -5.17
CA ALA A 513 10.81 -17.52 -6.33
C ALA A 513 12.25 -18.02 -6.50
N THR A 514 12.69 -18.25 -7.73
CA THR A 514 14.06 -18.68 -8.01
C THR A 514 14.56 -18.19 -9.37
N PHE A 515 15.83 -18.40 -9.69
CA PHE A 515 16.39 -18.15 -11.02
C PHE A 515 16.88 -19.46 -11.64
N ALA A 516 16.24 -19.89 -12.74
CA ALA A 516 16.78 -20.96 -13.58
C ALA A 516 18.03 -20.44 -14.30
N ALA A 517 19.21 -20.94 -13.93
CA ALA A 517 20.50 -20.46 -14.42
C ALA A 517 21.03 -21.36 -15.56
N VAL A 518 20.79 -20.94 -16.80
CA VAL A 518 21.23 -21.65 -18.00
C VAL A 518 22.64 -21.19 -18.39
N ALA A 519 23.66 -21.90 -17.89
CA ALA A 519 25.08 -21.59 -18.10
C ALA A 519 25.71 -22.47 -19.20
N ARG A 520 25.65 -22.01 -20.45
CA ARG A 520 26.10 -22.72 -21.66
C ARG A 520 26.86 -21.80 -22.61
N GLU A 521 27.45 -22.37 -23.66
CA GLU A 521 27.80 -21.59 -24.85
C GLU A 521 26.53 -21.18 -25.59
N TRP A 522 26.43 -19.91 -25.94
CA TRP A 522 25.34 -19.31 -26.70
C TRP A 522 25.87 -18.79 -28.04
N LYS A 523 25.08 -18.98 -29.10
CA LYS A 523 25.34 -18.43 -30.44
C LYS A 523 24.12 -17.63 -30.92
N ALA A 524 24.32 -16.80 -31.96
CA ALA A 524 23.24 -16.02 -32.56
C ALA A 524 22.03 -16.88 -32.94
N GLY A 525 20.84 -16.45 -32.54
CA GLY A 525 19.57 -17.15 -32.78
C GLY A 525 19.30 -18.37 -31.90
N ASP A 526 20.09 -18.64 -30.85
CA ASP A 526 19.69 -19.63 -29.82
C ASP A 526 18.41 -19.13 -29.12
N ARG A 527 17.44 -20.04 -28.92
CA ARG A 527 16.08 -19.70 -28.46
C ARG A 527 15.75 -20.43 -27.16
N VAL A 528 15.44 -19.65 -26.13
CA VAL A 528 14.86 -20.12 -24.87
C VAL A 528 13.36 -19.94 -24.93
N VAL A 529 12.61 -20.87 -24.34
CA VAL A 529 11.18 -20.71 -24.09
C VAL A 529 10.91 -21.01 -22.63
N VAL A 530 10.25 -20.07 -21.94
CA VAL A 530 9.71 -20.24 -20.59
C VAL A 530 8.20 -20.32 -20.70
N THR A 531 7.61 -21.40 -20.21
CA THR A 531 6.16 -21.55 -20.04
C THR A 531 5.84 -21.52 -18.54
N LEU A 532 4.92 -20.66 -18.14
CA LEU A 532 4.51 -20.43 -16.75
C LEU A 532 3.00 -20.68 -16.62
N PRO A 533 2.55 -21.92 -16.35
CA PRO A 533 1.12 -22.26 -16.32
C PRO A 533 0.30 -21.40 -15.34
N MET A 534 -0.76 -20.77 -15.86
CA MET A 534 -1.60 -19.81 -15.13
C MET A 534 -3.06 -20.28 -15.07
N ALA A 535 -3.33 -21.30 -14.27
CA ALA A 535 -4.71 -21.63 -13.91
C ALA A 535 -5.36 -20.45 -13.13
N PRO A 536 -6.53 -19.93 -13.54
CA PRO A 536 -7.28 -18.98 -12.74
C PRO A 536 -7.84 -19.68 -11.50
N ARG A 537 -7.78 -19.03 -10.35
CA ARG A 537 -8.21 -19.60 -9.05
C ARG A 537 -8.86 -18.56 -8.16
N TRP A 538 -9.89 -18.98 -7.43
CA TRP A 538 -10.37 -18.23 -6.27
C TRP A 538 -9.39 -18.37 -5.11
N PHE A 539 -9.18 -17.27 -4.39
CA PHE A 539 -8.38 -17.23 -3.18
C PHE A 539 -9.26 -16.78 -2.01
N ALA A 540 -9.50 -17.70 -1.08
CA ALA A 540 -10.28 -17.44 0.14
C ALA A 540 -9.52 -16.46 1.05
N GLY A 541 -10.21 -15.39 1.41
CA GLY A 541 -9.67 -14.29 2.20
C GLY A 541 -9.39 -14.67 3.64
N ARG A 542 -8.37 -14.00 4.18
CA ARG A 542 -7.84 -14.11 5.54
C ARG A 542 -7.34 -12.74 5.95
N ARG A 543 -6.99 -12.53 7.22
CA ARG A 543 -6.31 -11.32 7.71
C ARG A 543 -7.16 -10.07 7.45
N GLY A 544 -8.42 -10.07 7.94
CA GLY A 544 -9.41 -9.01 7.72
C GLY A 544 -10.30 -9.22 6.49
N ASN A 545 -10.15 -10.35 5.79
CA ASN A 545 -10.88 -10.74 4.59
C ASN A 545 -11.59 -12.10 4.69
N GLU A 546 -11.74 -12.63 5.89
CA GLU A 546 -12.55 -13.80 6.21
C GLU A 546 -13.97 -13.68 5.60
N GLY A 547 -14.43 -14.72 4.89
CA GLY A 547 -15.72 -14.72 4.17
C GLY A 547 -15.74 -13.92 2.86
N ARG A 548 -14.60 -13.38 2.40
CA ARG A 548 -14.44 -12.78 1.07
C ARG A 548 -13.51 -13.62 0.19
N PHE A 549 -13.63 -13.47 -1.12
CA PHE A 549 -12.79 -14.12 -2.11
C PHE A 549 -12.30 -13.11 -3.14
N CYS A 550 -11.09 -13.30 -3.65
CA CYS A 550 -10.60 -12.61 -4.84
C CYS A 550 -10.17 -13.64 -5.89
N LEU A 551 -10.27 -13.26 -7.17
CA LEU A 551 -9.84 -14.10 -8.29
C LEU A 551 -8.39 -13.74 -8.67
N LEU A 552 -7.54 -14.75 -8.81
CA LEU A 552 -6.14 -14.63 -9.18
C LEU A 552 -5.84 -15.46 -10.43
N ARG A 553 -5.00 -14.96 -11.34
CA ARG A 553 -4.37 -15.75 -12.41
C ARG A 553 -2.91 -15.32 -12.59
N GLY A 554 -1.99 -16.20 -12.21
CA GLY A 554 -0.55 -15.91 -12.23
C GLY A 554 -0.18 -14.64 -11.43
N PRO A 555 0.42 -13.62 -12.06
CA PRO A 555 0.68 -12.34 -11.40
C PRO A 555 -0.58 -11.48 -11.25
N LEU A 556 -1.63 -11.73 -12.04
CA LEU A 556 -2.84 -10.89 -12.08
C LEU A 556 -3.79 -11.16 -10.90
N VAL A 557 -4.24 -10.07 -10.29
CA VAL A 557 -5.37 -9.97 -9.38
C VAL A 557 -6.55 -9.43 -10.18
N TYR A 558 -7.74 -10.00 -10.00
CA TYR A 558 -8.94 -9.58 -10.70
C TYR A 558 -9.87 -8.77 -9.78
N ALA A 559 -10.66 -7.90 -10.41
CA ALA A 559 -11.76 -7.18 -9.80
C ALA A 559 -13.03 -7.33 -10.62
N LEU A 560 -14.17 -7.19 -9.96
CA LEU A 560 -15.42 -6.81 -10.58
C LEU A 560 -15.49 -5.29 -10.66
N ASP A 561 -15.91 -4.74 -11.79
CA ASP A 561 -15.93 -3.30 -12.04
C ASP A 561 -17.13 -2.92 -12.92
N THR A 562 -17.98 -2.02 -12.43
CA THR A 562 -19.30 -1.74 -13.04
C THR A 562 -19.24 -0.94 -14.33
N ALA A 563 -18.11 -0.31 -14.68
CA ALA A 563 -17.95 0.36 -15.96
C ALA A 563 -18.03 -0.66 -17.13
N TRP A 564 -17.49 -1.88 -16.89
CA TRP A 564 -17.43 -2.98 -17.86
C TRP A 564 -18.63 -3.93 -17.80
N CYS A 565 -19.42 -3.91 -16.72
CA CYS A 565 -20.62 -4.73 -16.58
C CYS A 565 -21.70 -4.39 -17.63
N ASP A 566 -22.58 -5.36 -17.90
CA ASP A 566 -23.80 -5.11 -18.66
C ASP A 566 -24.79 -4.23 -17.83
N PRO A 567 -25.77 -3.55 -18.47
CA PRO A 567 -26.69 -2.67 -17.77
C PRO A 567 -27.58 -3.35 -16.73
N ALA A 568 -27.82 -4.67 -16.80
CA ALA A 568 -28.61 -5.37 -15.78
C ALA A 568 -27.74 -5.61 -14.53
N THR A 569 -26.52 -6.09 -14.70
CA THR A 569 -25.53 -6.26 -13.63
C THR A 569 -25.15 -4.93 -12.98
N ARG A 570 -25.01 -3.84 -13.76
CA ARG A 570 -24.77 -2.48 -13.22
C ARG A 570 -25.94 -1.94 -12.40
N ARG A 571 -27.19 -2.27 -12.75
CA ARG A 571 -28.40 -1.93 -11.97
C ARG A 571 -28.59 -2.79 -10.70
N ALA A 572 -27.84 -3.87 -10.55
CA ALA A 572 -27.96 -4.82 -9.44
C ALA A 572 -27.06 -4.49 -8.24
N VAL A 573 -26.17 -3.50 -8.37
CA VAL A 573 -25.41 -2.94 -7.24
C VAL A 573 -26.34 -2.06 -6.41
N VAL A 574 -26.34 -2.25 -5.09
CA VAL A 574 -27.11 -1.39 -4.18
C VAL A 574 -26.37 -0.05 -4.06
N GLY A 575 -27.08 1.01 -4.42
CA GLY A 575 -26.63 2.37 -4.21
C GLY A 575 -27.08 2.95 -2.86
N ASP A 576 -26.52 4.11 -2.52
CA ASP A 576 -27.03 4.95 -1.45
C ASP A 576 -28.34 5.68 -1.85
N ALA A 577 -28.79 6.62 -1.00
CA ALA A 577 -30.00 7.40 -1.26
C ALA A 577 -29.96 8.28 -2.52
N THR A 578 -28.79 8.48 -3.13
CA THR A 578 -28.61 9.20 -4.41
C THR A 578 -28.53 8.26 -5.61
N GLY A 579 -28.41 6.95 -5.39
CA GLY A 579 -28.27 5.93 -6.44
C GLY A 579 -26.82 5.70 -6.93
N ASP A 580 -25.83 6.22 -6.20
CA ASP A 580 -24.40 5.93 -6.38
C ASP A 580 -24.01 4.65 -5.62
N PRO A 581 -23.21 3.74 -6.22
CA PRO A 581 -22.89 2.42 -5.64
C PRO A 581 -22.08 2.51 -4.34
N PHE A 582 -22.49 1.73 -3.33
CA PHE A 582 -21.72 1.58 -2.09
C PHE A 582 -20.31 0.99 -2.33
N PRO A 583 -19.31 1.35 -1.48
CA PRO A 583 -17.93 0.90 -1.64
C PRO A 583 -17.83 -0.63 -1.59
N GLY A 584 -17.16 -1.22 -2.57
CA GLY A 584 -16.99 -2.67 -2.64
C GLY A 584 -18.20 -3.46 -3.12
N LEU A 585 -19.12 -2.81 -3.84
CA LEU A 585 -20.22 -3.46 -4.56
C LEU A 585 -21.26 -4.19 -3.68
N SER A 586 -21.64 -3.56 -2.55
CA SER A 586 -22.82 -4.01 -1.78
C SER A 586 -24.00 -4.27 -2.72
N GLY A 587 -24.65 -5.43 -2.60
CA GLY A 587 -25.64 -5.91 -3.57
C GLY A 587 -25.16 -7.09 -4.42
N LEU A 588 -23.86 -7.17 -4.73
CA LEU A 588 -23.26 -8.27 -5.51
C LEU A 588 -22.40 -9.17 -4.62
N LEU A 589 -22.86 -10.40 -4.42
CA LEU A 589 -22.16 -11.44 -3.66
C LEU A 589 -21.65 -12.52 -4.64
N LEU A 590 -20.47 -13.09 -4.40
CA LEU A 590 -20.01 -14.24 -5.19
C LEU A 590 -20.94 -15.43 -4.94
N ASP A 591 -21.48 -16.05 -5.99
CA ASP A 591 -22.32 -17.25 -5.84
C ASP A 591 -21.48 -18.40 -5.23
N ALA A 592 -21.99 -19.08 -4.21
CA ALA A 592 -21.26 -20.16 -3.53
C ALA A 592 -21.01 -21.39 -4.43
N GLU A 593 -21.77 -21.55 -5.52
CA GLU A 593 -21.41 -22.52 -6.58
C GLU A 593 -20.20 -22.04 -7.40
N ALA A 594 -20.01 -20.73 -7.56
CA ALA A 594 -19.00 -20.13 -8.44
C ALA A 594 -17.59 -20.11 -7.85
N SER A 595 -17.44 -20.23 -6.51
CA SER A 595 -16.14 -20.41 -5.87
C SER A 595 -15.54 -21.82 -6.13
N GLY A 596 -16.40 -22.83 -6.35
CA GLY A 596 -16.02 -24.20 -6.75
C GLY A 596 -16.12 -24.52 -8.25
N ALA A 597 -16.82 -23.71 -9.04
CA ALA A 597 -17.02 -23.97 -10.47
C ALA A 597 -15.78 -23.65 -11.34
N ALA A 598 -15.70 -24.30 -12.51
CA ALA A 598 -14.75 -23.93 -13.54
C ALA A 598 -15.05 -22.53 -14.09
N LEU A 599 -14.03 -21.68 -14.18
CA LEU A 599 -14.15 -20.30 -14.63
C LEU A 599 -14.16 -20.22 -16.16
N THR A 600 -15.30 -19.84 -16.74
CA THR A 600 -15.45 -19.68 -18.19
C THR A 600 -14.72 -18.43 -18.69
N PRO A 601 -13.69 -18.57 -19.56
CA PRO A 601 -13.10 -17.42 -20.23
C PRO A 601 -14.12 -16.78 -21.17
N VAL A 602 -14.09 -15.46 -21.29
CA VAL A 602 -14.87 -14.71 -22.28
C VAL A 602 -13.97 -13.68 -22.98
N GLU A 603 -14.43 -13.22 -24.14
CA GLU A 603 -13.78 -12.10 -24.82
C GLU A 603 -13.75 -10.88 -23.88
N ALA A 604 -12.58 -10.26 -23.77
CA ALA A 604 -12.42 -9.05 -22.98
C ALA A 604 -13.06 -7.87 -23.71
N PRO A 605 -13.73 -6.93 -23.01
CA PRO A 605 -14.23 -5.71 -23.64
C PRO A 605 -13.11 -4.97 -24.39
N ALA A 606 -13.45 -4.29 -25.50
CA ALA A 606 -12.47 -3.53 -26.25
C ALA A 606 -11.69 -2.56 -25.35
N ARG A 607 -10.37 -2.51 -25.52
CA ARG A 607 -9.39 -1.75 -24.71
C ARG A 607 -9.13 -2.30 -23.29
N ALA A 608 -9.85 -3.32 -22.81
CA ALA A 608 -9.52 -3.97 -21.55
C ALA A 608 -8.25 -4.83 -21.67
N PHE A 609 -7.45 -4.85 -20.61
CA PHE A 609 -6.25 -5.68 -20.50
C PHE A 609 -6.55 -7.04 -19.87
N GLY A 610 -6.03 -8.10 -20.48
CA GLY A 610 -6.03 -9.48 -19.96
C GLY A 610 -7.27 -10.32 -20.32
N PRO A 611 -7.19 -11.65 -20.16
CA PRO A 611 -8.34 -12.52 -20.40
C PRO A 611 -9.41 -12.26 -19.35
N ALA A 612 -10.66 -12.13 -19.80
CA ALA A 612 -11.82 -11.90 -18.94
C ALA A 612 -12.49 -13.22 -18.53
N TYR A 613 -13.16 -13.23 -17.38
CA TYR A 613 -13.90 -14.40 -16.89
C TYR A 613 -15.34 -14.05 -16.56
N ARG A 614 -16.31 -14.85 -17.03
CA ARG A 614 -17.71 -14.69 -16.65
C ARG A 614 -17.96 -15.47 -15.35
N VAL A 615 -18.49 -14.77 -14.34
CA VAL A 615 -18.69 -15.29 -12.97
C VAL A 615 -20.16 -15.15 -12.59
N ARG A 616 -20.73 -16.14 -11.89
CA ARG A 616 -22.07 -16.03 -11.31
C ARG A 616 -22.01 -15.22 -10.01
N MET A 617 -22.89 -14.25 -9.89
CA MET A 617 -23.11 -13.47 -8.68
C MET A 617 -24.52 -13.72 -8.16
N ALA A 618 -24.68 -13.79 -6.84
CA ALA A 618 -25.98 -13.69 -6.19
C ALA A 618 -26.27 -12.23 -5.85
N LEU A 619 -27.53 -11.83 -5.99
CA LEU A 619 -28.03 -10.52 -5.61
C LEU A 619 -28.61 -10.56 -4.19
N CYS A 620 -28.60 -9.43 -3.48
CA CYS A 620 -29.24 -9.32 -2.15
C CYS A 620 -30.78 -9.51 -2.14
N ASP A 621 -31.41 -9.71 -3.30
CA ASP A 621 -32.82 -10.11 -3.45
C ASP A 621 -33.03 -11.58 -3.86
N GLY A 622 -31.95 -12.39 -3.87
CA GLY A 622 -31.98 -13.82 -4.18
C GLY A 622 -31.85 -14.15 -5.67
N ARG A 623 -31.94 -13.16 -6.58
CA ARG A 623 -31.72 -13.39 -8.01
C ARG A 623 -30.24 -13.68 -8.32
N ARG A 624 -29.98 -14.33 -9.44
CA ARG A 624 -28.63 -14.55 -9.99
C ARG A 624 -28.33 -13.56 -11.12
N ALA A 625 -27.09 -13.07 -11.16
CA ALA A 625 -26.54 -12.23 -12.21
C ALA A 625 -25.24 -12.85 -12.77
N LEU A 626 -24.80 -12.38 -13.94
CA LEU A 626 -23.51 -12.76 -14.53
C LEU A 626 -22.61 -11.53 -14.60
N ALA A 627 -21.51 -11.57 -13.86
CA ALA A 627 -20.47 -10.57 -13.83
C ALA A 627 -19.34 -10.91 -14.81
N THR A 628 -18.60 -9.90 -15.26
CA THR A 628 -17.32 -10.09 -15.97
C THR A 628 -16.19 -9.60 -15.07
N MET A 629 -15.33 -10.51 -14.65
CA MET A 629 -14.11 -10.19 -13.90
C MET A 629 -13.00 -9.80 -14.89
N LEU A 630 -12.30 -8.71 -14.58
CA LEU A 630 -11.13 -8.23 -15.32
C LEU A 630 -9.94 -8.02 -14.37
N PRO A 631 -8.68 -8.04 -14.85
CA PRO A 631 -7.53 -7.67 -14.04
C PRO A 631 -7.68 -6.28 -13.42
N PHE A 632 -7.25 -6.12 -12.16
CA PHE A 632 -7.37 -4.89 -11.38
C PHE A 632 -6.73 -3.66 -12.06
N ALA A 633 -5.70 -3.87 -12.89
CA ALA A 633 -5.09 -2.85 -13.74
C ALA A 633 -6.07 -2.11 -14.68
N ASN A 634 -7.31 -2.60 -14.84
CA ASN A 634 -8.37 -1.96 -15.61
C ASN A 634 -9.21 -0.94 -14.80
N VAL A 635 -9.12 -0.86 -13.47
CA VAL A 635 -9.97 0.07 -12.68
C VAL A 635 -9.60 1.54 -12.89
N GLY A 636 -8.47 1.81 -13.55
CA GLY A 636 -8.08 3.13 -14.06
C GLY A 636 -8.91 3.63 -15.25
N VAL A 637 -9.68 2.75 -15.92
CA VAL A 637 -10.80 3.16 -16.79
C VAL A 637 -11.94 3.61 -15.88
N TRP A 638 -12.39 4.85 -16.00
CA TRP A 638 -13.42 5.44 -15.12
C TRP A 638 -14.70 5.88 -15.86
N TYR A 639 -14.72 5.70 -17.18
CA TYR A 639 -15.87 5.90 -18.07
C TYR A 639 -16.04 4.65 -18.96
N ARG A 640 -17.24 4.42 -19.52
CA ARG A 640 -17.53 3.25 -20.36
C ARG A 640 -17.11 3.45 -21.82
N ASP A 641 -17.39 4.63 -22.35
CA ASP A 641 -17.18 5.06 -23.73
C ASP A 641 -16.59 6.48 -23.67
N GLU A 642 -15.83 6.91 -24.68
CA GLU A 642 -15.31 8.28 -24.72
C GLU A 642 -16.43 9.32 -24.91
N ALA A 643 -17.54 8.94 -25.57
CA ALA A 643 -18.77 9.72 -25.58
C ALA A 643 -19.48 9.76 -24.20
N GLU A 644 -19.14 8.84 -23.29
CA GLU A 644 -19.56 8.83 -21.88
C GLU A 644 -18.47 9.38 -20.91
N LYS A 645 -17.42 10.07 -21.37
CA LYS A 645 -16.38 10.65 -20.48
C LYS A 645 -16.96 11.78 -19.62
N ARG A 646 -17.46 11.42 -18.43
CA ARG A 646 -18.20 12.28 -17.48
C ARG A 646 -17.32 13.36 -16.84
N GLU A 647 -17.94 14.36 -16.23
CA GLU A 647 -17.21 15.27 -15.33
C GLU A 647 -16.72 14.54 -14.06
N ARG A 648 -15.72 15.12 -13.39
CA ARG A 648 -15.04 14.54 -12.22
C ARG A 648 -15.94 14.32 -10.98
N THR A 649 -17.15 14.88 -11.00
CA THR A 649 -18.19 14.77 -9.97
C THR A 649 -19.39 13.91 -10.42
N GLY A 650 -19.37 13.37 -11.64
CA GLY A 650 -20.48 12.61 -12.22
C GLY A 650 -20.70 11.23 -11.58
N ARG A 651 -21.91 10.68 -11.80
CA ARG A 651 -22.39 9.39 -11.26
C ARG A 651 -21.31 8.32 -11.29
N ARG A 652 -21.10 7.70 -10.13
CA ARG A 652 -19.97 6.81 -9.83
C ARG A 652 -20.15 5.41 -10.42
N ASP A 653 -19.01 4.78 -10.70
CA ASP A 653 -18.92 3.33 -10.91
C ASP A 653 -18.15 2.69 -9.75
N GLY A 654 -18.64 1.54 -9.29
CA GLY A 654 -18.04 0.78 -8.19
C GLY A 654 -17.11 -0.32 -8.71
N TYR A 655 -16.17 -0.74 -7.88
CA TYR A 655 -15.33 -1.90 -8.15
C TYR A 655 -14.90 -2.62 -6.85
N ALA A 656 -14.57 -3.92 -6.97
CA ALA A 656 -14.13 -4.76 -5.86
C ALA A 656 -13.18 -5.88 -6.31
N VAL A 657 -12.01 -5.96 -5.69
CA VAL A 657 -11.12 -7.15 -5.73
C VAL A 657 -11.64 -8.23 -4.78
N TRP A 658 -12.06 -7.85 -3.57
CA TRP A 658 -12.55 -8.76 -2.56
C TRP A 658 -14.07 -8.77 -2.54
N LEU A 659 -14.65 -9.79 -3.16
CA LEU A 659 -16.09 -10.01 -3.17
C LEU A 659 -16.49 -10.82 -1.92
N PRO A 660 -17.50 -10.40 -1.13
CA PRO A 660 -18.09 -11.29 -0.14
C PRO A 660 -18.72 -12.51 -0.84
N GLU A 661 -18.56 -13.69 -0.27
CA GLU A 661 -19.34 -14.85 -0.74
C GLU A 661 -20.80 -14.71 -0.29
N ALA A 662 -21.73 -15.18 -1.12
CA ALA A 662 -23.11 -15.33 -0.73
C ALA A 662 -23.18 -16.38 0.38
N SER A 663 -23.42 -15.95 1.62
CA SER A 663 -23.65 -16.83 2.76
C SER A 663 -24.99 -17.56 2.61
N SER A 664 -25.00 -18.55 1.71
CA SER A 664 -26.11 -19.46 1.34
C SER A 664 -27.48 -18.78 1.20
N GLY A 665 -27.54 -17.56 0.67
CA GLY A 665 -28.79 -16.77 0.56
C GLY A 665 -29.50 -16.49 1.89
N LYS A 666 -28.81 -16.66 3.02
CA LYS A 666 -29.43 -16.97 4.32
C LYS A 666 -29.64 -15.78 5.24
N PHE A 667 -29.03 -14.63 4.98
CA PHE A 667 -29.15 -13.45 5.84
C PHE A 667 -29.45 -12.18 5.06
N ARG A 668 -30.31 -11.32 5.62
CA ARG A 668 -30.69 -10.01 5.06
C ARG A 668 -30.87 -8.97 6.17
N THR A 669 -30.17 -7.85 6.05
CA THR A 669 -30.29 -6.71 6.97
C THR A 669 -31.72 -6.15 6.99
N VAL A 670 -32.19 -5.74 8.17
CA VAL A 670 -33.43 -4.96 8.35
C VAL A 670 -33.02 -3.49 8.54
N ASP A 671 -33.61 -2.57 7.77
CA ASP A 671 -33.20 -1.16 7.79
C ASP A 671 -33.79 -0.41 9.00
N LEU A 672 -32.91 0.13 9.85
CA LEU A 672 -33.29 0.88 11.05
C LEU A 672 -33.18 2.41 10.89
N ARG A 673 -32.79 2.95 9.73
CA ARG A 673 -32.50 4.38 9.51
C ARG A 673 -33.62 5.31 9.97
N GLY A 674 -34.87 4.95 9.68
CA GLY A 674 -36.06 5.71 10.09
C GLY A 674 -36.52 5.48 11.54
N ALA A 675 -35.90 4.55 12.27
CA ALA A 675 -36.26 4.18 13.63
C ALA A 675 -35.20 4.59 14.68
N VAL A 676 -33.92 4.68 14.31
CA VAL A 676 -32.85 5.14 15.20
C VAL A 676 -33.03 6.61 15.61
N ASN A 677 -32.80 6.90 16.89
CA ASN A 677 -33.13 8.17 17.52
C ASN A 677 -31.92 8.90 18.14
N VAL A 678 -30.78 8.24 18.37
CA VAL A 678 -29.62 8.84 19.04
C VAL A 678 -28.29 8.57 18.33
N HIS A 679 -27.30 9.42 18.62
CA HIS A 679 -25.91 9.27 18.17
C HIS A 679 -25.12 8.39 19.13
N SER A 680 -24.59 7.26 18.65
CA SER A 680 -23.80 6.30 19.46
C SER A 680 -22.67 6.93 20.30
N ASN A 681 -21.83 7.79 19.71
CA ASN A 681 -20.83 8.59 20.44
C ASN A 681 -20.59 9.96 19.77
N ASN A 682 -21.17 11.03 20.31
CA ASN A 682 -20.87 12.43 19.94
C ASN A 682 -20.41 13.28 21.14
N GLY A 683 -19.84 12.63 22.16
CA GLY A 683 -19.42 13.30 23.40
C GLY A 683 -20.56 13.72 24.34
N ARG A 684 -21.82 13.38 24.04
CA ARG A 684 -22.97 13.58 24.94
C ARG A 684 -23.43 12.24 25.52
N GLY A 685 -23.79 12.24 26.80
CA GLY A 685 -24.31 11.05 27.48
C GLY A 685 -25.70 10.62 26.99
N LEU A 686 -25.96 9.31 26.94
CA LEU A 686 -27.16 8.70 26.36
C LEU A 686 -28.30 8.41 27.34
N PHE A 687 -28.02 8.17 28.62
CA PHE A 687 -29.05 7.89 29.61
C PHE A 687 -29.07 8.97 30.71
N VAL A 688 -28.01 9.05 31.52
CA VAL A 688 -28.07 9.71 32.83
C VAL A 688 -28.05 11.24 32.71
N SER A 689 -27.18 11.79 31.87
CA SER A 689 -27.04 13.24 31.67
C SER A 689 -26.26 13.55 30.39
N PRO A 690 -26.64 14.57 29.60
CA PRO A 690 -25.92 14.92 28.38
C PRO A 690 -24.46 15.34 28.61
N ALA A 691 -24.09 15.70 29.85
CA ALA A 691 -22.72 16.04 30.23
C ALA A 691 -21.83 14.81 30.51
N LEU A 692 -22.40 13.62 30.67
CA LEU A 692 -21.66 12.40 30.97
C LEU A 692 -21.15 11.75 29.66
N SER A 693 -20.10 12.33 29.06
CA SER A 693 -19.56 11.87 27.76
C SER A 693 -19.12 10.40 27.70
N ALA A 694 -18.86 9.78 28.86
CA ALA A 694 -18.53 8.34 28.98
C ALA A 694 -19.77 7.41 28.92
N ASP A 695 -20.97 7.96 28.92
CA ASP A 695 -22.25 7.25 28.72
C ASP A 695 -22.56 7.19 27.22
N CYS A 696 -21.78 6.38 26.48
CA CYS A 696 -21.85 6.28 25.03
C CYS A 696 -21.42 4.88 24.54
N PHE A 697 -21.69 4.56 23.28
CA PHE A 697 -21.23 3.34 22.61
C PHE A 697 -20.17 3.69 21.55
N PRO A 698 -18.87 3.75 21.92
CA PRO A 698 -17.80 4.15 21.01
C PRO A 698 -17.44 3.03 20.04
N PHE A 699 -18.22 2.85 18.97
CA PHE A 699 -17.93 1.90 17.90
C PHE A 699 -16.56 2.19 17.27
N PRO A 700 -15.64 1.20 17.17
CA PRO A 700 -14.33 1.41 16.53
C PRO A 700 -14.44 1.65 15.02
N ARG A 701 -15.56 1.23 14.41
CA ARG A 701 -15.98 1.56 13.04
C ARG A 701 -17.47 1.29 12.86
N TYR A 702 -18.10 2.06 11.99
CA TYR A 702 -19.47 1.80 11.51
C TYR A 702 -19.46 0.85 10.29
N GLY A 703 -20.65 0.52 9.78
CA GLY A 703 -20.85 -0.43 8.68
C GLY A 703 -20.87 -1.90 9.12
N ALA A 704 -20.42 -2.79 8.24
CA ALA A 704 -20.61 -4.24 8.38
C ALA A 704 -19.79 -4.89 9.52
N HIS A 705 -20.44 -5.67 10.39
CA HIS A 705 -19.86 -6.45 11.49
C HIS A 705 -20.40 -7.89 11.47
N THR A 706 -19.54 -8.89 11.22
CA THR A 706 -19.95 -10.30 11.29
C THR A 706 -19.70 -10.86 12.69
N LEU A 707 -20.78 -11.16 13.41
CA LEU A 707 -20.75 -11.56 14.82
C LEU A 707 -21.38 -12.95 14.98
N ARG A 708 -20.60 -13.93 15.45
CA ARG A 708 -20.99 -15.36 15.57
C ARG A 708 -21.56 -15.96 14.27
N GLY A 709 -21.11 -15.47 13.11
CA GLY A 709 -21.57 -15.92 11.79
C GLY A 709 -22.78 -15.14 11.23
N VAL A 710 -23.43 -14.29 12.03
CA VAL A 710 -24.49 -13.40 11.56
C VAL A 710 -23.88 -12.07 11.09
N PRO A 711 -24.13 -11.61 9.85
CA PRO A 711 -23.71 -10.29 9.38
C PRO A 711 -24.66 -9.21 9.91
N PHE A 712 -24.14 -8.14 10.50
CA PHE A 712 -24.88 -6.95 10.90
C PHE A 712 -24.36 -5.71 10.17
N GLU A 713 -25.22 -4.71 9.96
CA GLU A 713 -24.82 -3.40 9.44
C GLU A 713 -25.12 -2.34 10.51
N VAL A 714 -24.09 -1.81 11.17
CA VAL A 714 -24.26 -0.71 12.13
C VAL A 714 -24.25 0.59 11.36
N ILE A 715 -25.33 1.37 11.49
CA ILE A 715 -25.50 2.63 10.75
C ILE A 715 -24.33 3.59 11.05
N ASP A 716 -23.84 4.25 10.00
CA ASP A 716 -22.90 5.35 10.08
C ASP A 716 -23.69 6.64 10.38
N PRO A 717 -23.51 7.28 11.56
CA PRO A 717 -24.30 8.43 11.95
C PRO A 717 -24.05 9.64 11.03
N ALA A 718 -22.87 9.74 10.40
CA ALA A 718 -22.58 10.80 9.42
C ALA A 718 -23.45 10.68 8.16
N LYS A 719 -24.06 9.52 7.92
CA LYS A 719 -24.93 9.21 6.77
C LYS A 719 -26.42 9.10 7.13
N ASN A 720 -26.79 9.44 8.37
CA ASN A 720 -28.17 9.32 8.86
C ASN A 720 -28.50 10.38 9.92
N GLU A 721 -28.24 11.66 9.60
CA GLU A 721 -28.56 12.82 10.46
C GLU A 721 -28.00 12.74 11.90
N GLY A 722 -26.82 12.13 12.06
CA GLY A 722 -26.20 11.90 13.36
C GLY A 722 -26.85 10.77 14.17
N ARG A 723 -27.79 9.99 13.63
CA ARG A 723 -28.53 8.96 14.38
C ARG A 723 -28.16 7.55 13.92
N ASN A 724 -27.72 6.70 14.85
CA ASN A 724 -27.36 5.31 14.53
C ASN A 724 -27.62 4.28 15.63
N LEU A 725 -28.16 4.67 16.78
CA LEU A 725 -28.74 3.73 17.76
C LEU A 725 -30.22 4.03 17.96
N LEU A 726 -30.97 2.97 18.26
CA LEU A 726 -32.30 3.05 18.83
C LEU A 726 -32.20 2.77 20.34
N ILE A 727 -32.67 3.72 21.15
CA ILE A 727 -32.94 3.52 22.57
C ILE A 727 -34.41 3.85 22.80
N LEU A 728 -35.14 2.92 23.43
CA LEU A 728 -36.55 3.10 23.78
C LEU A 728 -36.71 3.66 25.20
N LYS A 729 -37.90 4.18 25.50
CA LYS A 729 -38.22 4.77 26.80
C LYS A 729 -37.89 3.84 27.98
N GLY A 730 -37.30 4.42 29.03
CA GLY A 730 -37.12 3.79 30.34
C GLY A 730 -36.74 4.84 31.38
N GLY A 731 -35.88 4.46 32.33
CA GLY A 731 -35.23 5.34 33.29
C GLY A 731 -36.12 5.92 34.41
N PRO A 732 -35.51 6.65 35.37
CA PRO A 732 -36.23 7.51 36.30
C PRO A 732 -36.78 8.76 35.61
N ALA A 733 -37.74 9.46 36.22
CA ALA A 733 -38.49 10.54 35.57
C ALA A 733 -37.64 11.76 35.14
N GLU A 734 -36.47 11.93 35.76
CA GLU A 734 -35.56 13.05 35.58
C GLU A 734 -34.53 12.84 34.45
N ALA A 735 -34.36 11.61 33.97
CA ALA A 735 -33.32 11.22 33.00
C ALA A 735 -33.72 11.46 31.53
N ILE A 736 -32.81 11.20 30.58
CA ILE A 736 -32.97 11.63 29.18
C ILE A 736 -33.98 10.74 28.45
N GLU A 737 -33.80 9.43 28.56
CA GLU A 737 -34.59 8.37 27.92
C GLU A 737 -36.05 8.27 28.38
N ALA A 738 -36.41 8.89 29.52
CA ALA A 738 -37.82 9.14 29.86
C ALA A 738 -38.58 9.89 28.73
N LYS A 739 -37.85 10.55 27.82
CA LYS A 739 -38.34 11.30 26.64
C LYS A 739 -38.13 10.56 25.31
N TYR A 740 -37.53 9.37 25.31
CA TYR A 740 -37.39 8.53 24.11
C TYR A 740 -38.72 7.87 23.71
N PRO A 741 -38.88 7.41 22.45
CA PRO A 741 -40.12 6.77 22.00
C PRO A 741 -40.44 5.54 22.85
N ALA A 742 -41.72 5.42 23.24
CA ALA A 742 -42.23 4.23 23.91
C ALA A 742 -42.33 3.03 22.96
N ALA A 743 -42.47 3.26 21.65
CA ALA A 743 -42.35 2.26 20.61
C ALA A 743 -41.92 2.87 19.27
N VAL A 744 -41.29 2.08 18.42
CA VAL A 744 -41.00 2.39 17.01
C VAL A 744 -41.47 1.26 16.10
N ARG A 745 -41.66 1.57 14.81
CA ARG A 745 -42.09 0.64 13.76
C ARG A 745 -41.02 0.57 12.68
N VAL A 746 -40.70 -0.64 12.24
CA VAL A 746 -39.64 -0.92 11.25
C VAL A 746 -40.24 -1.75 10.12
N PRO A 747 -40.26 -1.26 8.86
CA PRO A 747 -40.72 -2.05 7.74
C PRO A 747 -39.74 -3.18 7.44
N VAL A 748 -40.25 -4.39 7.18
CA VAL A 748 -39.43 -5.56 6.82
C VAL A 748 -39.70 -5.95 5.37
N GLY A 749 -40.93 -6.37 5.06
CA GLY A 749 -41.39 -6.61 3.69
C GLY A 749 -40.90 -7.90 3.04
N PHE A 750 -40.39 -8.88 3.79
CA PHE A 750 -39.91 -10.17 3.26
C PHE A 750 -40.11 -11.32 4.26
N ARG A 751 -39.93 -12.58 3.82
CA ARG A 751 -40.02 -13.78 4.68
C ARG A 751 -38.71 -14.02 5.41
N CYS A 752 -38.76 -14.44 6.66
CA CYS A 752 -37.60 -14.86 7.45
C CYS A 752 -38.00 -15.95 8.45
N ARG A 753 -37.03 -16.77 8.86
CA ARG A 753 -37.20 -17.83 9.88
C ARG A 753 -36.68 -17.43 11.26
N ALA A 754 -35.76 -16.46 11.31
CA ALA A 754 -35.28 -15.85 12.54
C ALA A 754 -35.02 -14.34 12.33
N LEU A 755 -35.01 -13.60 13.44
CA LEU A 755 -34.52 -12.23 13.53
C LEU A 755 -33.40 -12.20 14.58
N HIS A 756 -32.21 -11.79 14.16
CA HIS A 756 -31.06 -11.57 15.02
C HIS A 756 -30.90 -10.08 15.31
N PHE A 757 -30.59 -9.75 16.55
CA PHE A 757 -30.53 -8.39 17.06
C PHE A 757 -29.15 -8.16 17.68
N LEU A 758 -28.44 -7.14 17.20
CA LEU A 758 -27.29 -6.57 17.88
C LEU A 758 -27.81 -5.47 18.82
N GLY A 759 -27.83 -5.79 20.12
CA GLY A 759 -28.54 -5.05 21.15
C GLY A 759 -28.40 -5.78 22.47
N GLY A 760 -29.53 -6.27 23.03
CA GLY A 760 -29.54 -7.16 24.20
C GLY A 760 -29.05 -6.52 25.50
N VAL A 761 -28.98 -5.19 25.54
CA VAL A 761 -28.59 -4.40 26.72
C VAL A 761 -29.59 -3.27 26.95
N GLY A 762 -29.57 -2.67 28.14
CA GLY A 762 -30.32 -1.46 28.43
C GLY A 762 -29.72 -0.65 29.59
N GLY A 763 -30.13 0.61 29.72
CA GLY A 763 -29.88 1.37 30.95
C GLY A 763 -30.72 0.85 32.11
N TRP A 764 -30.14 0.78 33.31
CA TRP A 764 -30.78 0.32 34.57
C TRP A 764 -31.27 -1.14 34.56
N ALA A 765 -30.77 -1.97 33.65
CA ALA A 765 -31.04 -3.40 33.62
C ALA A 765 -30.22 -4.15 34.70
N PHE A 766 -30.33 -5.47 34.73
CA PHE A 766 -29.57 -6.33 35.65
C PHE A 766 -28.05 -6.12 35.44
N PRO A 767 -27.24 -5.89 36.50
CA PRO A 767 -27.51 -6.13 37.91
C PRO A 767 -27.98 -4.89 38.69
N TRP A 768 -28.16 -3.74 38.02
CA TRP A 768 -28.62 -2.50 38.66
C TRP A 768 -30.07 -2.65 39.13
N SER A 769 -30.98 -3.03 38.21
CA SER A 769 -32.29 -3.58 38.60
C SER A 769 -32.14 -5.06 38.90
N LYS A 770 -32.17 -5.42 40.19
CA LYS A 770 -32.18 -6.83 40.63
C LYS A 770 -33.51 -7.53 40.38
N ASP A 771 -34.61 -6.79 40.32
CA ASP A 771 -35.93 -7.37 40.04
C ASP A 771 -36.07 -7.69 38.55
N ARG A 772 -36.75 -8.81 38.25
CA ARG A 772 -37.14 -9.25 36.91
C ARG A 772 -38.16 -8.28 36.29
N LYS A 773 -37.66 -7.23 35.63
CA LYS A 773 -38.49 -6.19 34.98
C LYS A 773 -38.57 -6.42 33.47
N LEU A 774 -39.75 -6.21 32.89
CA LEU A 774 -39.95 -6.20 31.45
C LEU A 774 -39.21 -4.98 30.85
N GLY A 775 -38.24 -5.22 29.97
CA GLY A 775 -37.44 -4.15 29.36
C GLY A 775 -37.88 -3.82 27.94
N ALA A 776 -38.13 -4.84 27.11
CA ALA A 776 -38.58 -4.67 25.74
C ALA A 776 -39.72 -5.63 25.37
N VAL A 777 -40.52 -5.22 24.40
CA VAL A 777 -41.55 -6.03 23.75
C VAL A 777 -41.34 -5.93 22.24
N VAL A 778 -41.22 -7.08 21.57
CA VAL A 778 -40.97 -7.20 20.13
C VAL A 778 -42.20 -7.82 19.49
N ARG A 779 -42.87 -7.09 18.60
CA ARG A 779 -44.03 -7.60 17.84
C ARG A 779 -43.70 -7.75 16.37
N ILE A 780 -43.82 -8.97 15.86
CA ILE A 780 -43.68 -9.29 14.44
C ILE A 780 -45.08 -9.30 13.83
N ARG A 781 -45.34 -8.39 12.88
CA ARG A 781 -46.56 -8.40 12.06
C ARG A 781 -46.30 -9.17 10.77
N TYR A 782 -47.25 -10.01 10.39
CA TYR A 782 -47.21 -10.76 9.14
C TYR A 782 -48.17 -10.16 8.11
N GLU A 783 -48.13 -10.68 6.90
CA GLU A 783 -49.11 -10.40 5.85
C GLU A 783 -50.39 -11.23 6.06
N ASP A 784 -50.24 -12.55 6.25
CA ASP A 784 -51.35 -13.52 6.28
C ASP A 784 -51.39 -14.37 7.56
N ALA A 785 -50.87 -13.87 8.69
CA ALA A 785 -50.83 -14.62 9.95
C ALA A 785 -50.99 -13.74 11.19
N PRO A 786 -51.49 -14.28 12.33
CA PRO A 786 -51.55 -13.56 13.60
C PRO A 786 -50.16 -13.08 14.07
N SER A 787 -50.08 -11.84 14.54
CA SER A 787 -48.83 -11.24 15.00
C SER A 787 -48.21 -11.99 16.18
N GLN A 788 -46.89 -12.21 16.14
CA GLN A 788 -46.12 -12.78 17.24
C GLN A 788 -45.62 -11.66 18.16
N GLU A 789 -45.99 -11.69 19.44
CA GLU A 789 -45.33 -10.88 20.48
C GLU A 789 -44.31 -11.73 21.24
N VAL A 790 -43.14 -11.16 21.54
CA VAL A 790 -42.16 -11.71 22.49
C VAL A 790 -41.73 -10.61 23.46
N GLN A 791 -41.61 -10.99 24.73
CA GLN A 791 -41.28 -10.11 25.85
C GLN A 791 -39.87 -10.44 26.35
N TRP A 792 -39.05 -9.40 26.60
CA TRP A 792 -37.65 -9.53 27.01
C TRP A 792 -37.42 -8.89 28.38
N PHE A 793 -36.82 -9.64 29.29
CA PHE A 793 -36.69 -9.27 30.70
C PHE A 793 -35.24 -8.94 31.08
N SER A 794 -35.13 -7.96 31.98
CA SER A 794 -33.88 -7.63 32.68
C SER A 794 -33.46 -8.79 33.57
N GLY A 795 -32.27 -9.34 33.31
CA GLY A 795 -31.72 -10.53 33.97
C GLY A 795 -31.83 -11.82 33.13
N GLU A 796 -32.57 -11.80 32.02
CA GLU A 796 -32.79 -12.98 31.15
C GLU A 796 -32.25 -12.70 29.74
N GLU A 797 -32.88 -11.78 29.01
CA GLU A 797 -32.42 -11.32 27.68
C GLU A 797 -31.57 -10.06 27.77
N LEU A 798 -31.90 -9.16 28.70
CA LEU A 798 -31.33 -7.82 28.82
C LEU A 798 -30.44 -7.71 30.07
N VAL A 799 -29.25 -7.17 29.88
CA VAL A 799 -28.28 -6.83 30.94
C VAL A 799 -27.96 -5.33 30.87
N ASP A 800 -27.38 -4.76 31.94
CA ASP A 800 -26.94 -3.37 31.90
C ASP A 800 -25.85 -3.18 30.85
N TYR A 801 -25.98 -2.11 30.06
CA TYR A 801 -25.04 -1.79 28.98
C TYR A 801 -23.59 -1.60 29.47
N ASN A 802 -23.39 -1.23 30.73
CA ASN A 802 -22.11 -0.87 31.34
C ASN A 802 -21.61 -1.97 32.30
N GLY A 803 -20.35 -2.39 32.13
CA GLY A 803 -19.73 -3.40 32.99
C GLY A 803 -19.88 -4.86 32.50
N ASN A 804 -19.82 -5.81 33.45
CA ASN A 804 -19.41 -7.20 33.20
C ASN A 804 -20.39 -8.28 33.71
N ALA A 805 -21.67 -7.93 33.94
CA ALA A 805 -22.68 -8.94 34.20
C ALA A 805 -23.03 -9.74 32.93
N ASP A 806 -23.61 -10.92 33.12
CA ASP A 806 -24.00 -11.83 32.04
C ASP A 806 -25.42 -12.37 32.30
N VAL A 807 -26.15 -12.70 31.23
CA VAL A 807 -27.57 -13.14 31.27
C VAL A 807 -27.79 -14.28 30.26
N PRO A 808 -28.67 -15.26 30.55
CA PRO A 808 -28.68 -16.55 29.85
C PRO A 808 -29.21 -16.52 28.41
N SER A 809 -30.13 -15.62 28.07
CA SER A 809 -30.83 -15.63 26.76
C SER A 809 -30.13 -14.82 25.66
N SER A 810 -29.10 -14.04 25.99
CA SER A 810 -28.32 -13.25 25.03
C SER A 810 -26.82 -13.43 25.21
N LEU A 811 -26.02 -13.21 24.16
CA LEU A 811 -24.57 -13.49 24.18
C LEU A 811 -23.75 -12.22 23.94
N ARG A 812 -22.78 -11.92 24.81
CA ARG A 812 -21.80 -10.82 24.58
C ARG A 812 -20.98 -11.09 23.31
N VAL A 813 -20.98 -10.12 22.39
CA VAL A 813 -20.36 -10.27 21.05
C VAL A 813 -19.54 -9.06 20.58
N LEU A 814 -19.75 -7.88 21.17
CA LEU A 814 -19.01 -6.66 20.78
C LEU A 814 -18.74 -5.79 22.01
N ASP A 815 -17.45 -5.58 22.31
CA ASP A 815 -16.98 -4.77 23.42
C ASP A 815 -16.57 -3.38 22.94
N LEU A 816 -17.11 -2.34 23.59
CA LEU A 816 -16.95 -0.93 23.23
C LEU A 816 -16.39 -0.15 24.43
N GLY A 817 -15.26 -0.62 24.95
CA GLY A 817 -14.60 -0.07 26.14
C GLY A 817 -15.36 -0.42 27.42
N ARG A 818 -16.08 0.55 28.00
CA ARG A 818 -16.89 0.36 29.21
C ARG A 818 -18.28 -0.23 28.93
N THR A 819 -18.78 -0.03 27.72
CA THR A 819 -20.08 -0.50 27.26
C THR A 819 -19.94 -1.72 26.36
N HIS A 820 -21.00 -2.51 26.22
CA HIS A 820 -20.98 -3.68 25.34
C HIS A 820 -22.32 -3.88 24.61
N LEU A 821 -22.30 -4.71 23.57
CA LEU A 821 -23.49 -5.15 22.84
C LEU A 821 -23.53 -6.68 22.75
N ARG A 822 -24.76 -7.19 22.73
CA ARG A 822 -25.08 -8.62 22.79
C ARG A 822 -25.90 -9.05 21.57
N LEU A 823 -25.82 -10.34 21.28
CA LEU A 823 -26.60 -11.01 20.26
C LEU A 823 -27.84 -11.63 20.91
N LEU A 824 -29.02 -11.18 20.50
CA LEU A 824 -30.30 -11.85 20.72
C LEU A 824 -30.77 -12.50 19.42
N SER A 825 -31.44 -13.65 19.50
CA SER A 825 -31.97 -14.36 18.34
C SER A 825 -33.41 -14.83 18.60
N LEU A 826 -34.34 -14.31 17.81
CA LEU A 826 -35.77 -14.57 17.91
C LEU A 826 -36.21 -15.45 16.74
N ARG A 827 -36.76 -16.63 17.01
CA ARG A 827 -37.38 -17.46 15.97
C ARG A 827 -38.73 -16.87 15.54
N VAL A 828 -38.94 -16.79 14.23
CA VAL A 828 -40.19 -16.33 13.62
C VAL A 828 -41.17 -17.50 13.57
N SER A 829 -42.40 -17.30 14.04
CA SER A 829 -43.38 -18.37 14.25
C SER A 829 -44.16 -18.78 12.99
N ALA A 830 -44.37 -17.86 12.04
CA ALA A 830 -45.13 -18.11 10.81
C ALA A 830 -44.23 -18.06 9.57
N ARG A 831 -44.60 -18.84 8.54
CA ARG A 831 -43.95 -18.82 7.21
C ARG A 831 -44.44 -17.70 6.28
N SER A 832 -45.35 -16.83 6.75
CA SER A 832 -45.84 -15.67 5.98
C SER A 832 -44.77 -14.56 5.93
N LYS A 833 -44.98 -13.56 5.06
CA LYS A 833 -44.09 -12.40 4.92
C LYS A 833 -44.18 -11.55 6.19
N VAL A 834 -43.05 -11.15 6.78
CA VAL A 834 -43.05 -10.14 7.84
C VAL A 834 -43.25 -8.79 7.18
N THR A 835 -44.30 -8.08 7.57
CA THR A 835 -44.65 -6.76 7.04
C THR A 835 -43.94 -5.67 7.83
N GLU A 836 -44.08 -5.72 9.16
CA GLU A 836 -43.56 -4.73 10.10
C GLU A 836 -43.03 -5.41 11.37
N LEU A 837 -41.97 -4.84 11.93
CA LEU A 837 -41.44 -5.15 13.26
C LEU A 837 -41.67 -3.94 14.18
N GLU A 838 -42.45 -4.11 15.24
CA GLU A 838 -42.69 -3.10 16.26
C GLU A 838 -41.80 -3.38 17.47
N LEU A 839 -40.98 -2.40 17.87
CA LEU A 839 -40.09 -2.48 19.02
C LEU A 839 -40.58 -1.51 20.09
N ALA A 840 -41.05 -2.03 21.21
CA ALA A 840 -41.66 -1.26 22.29
C ALA A 840 -40.91 -1.42 23.62
N SER A 841 -40.95 -0.38 24.45
CA SER A 841 -40.50 -0.42 25.84
C SER A 841 -41.42 -1.31 26.67
N GLY A 842 -40.87 -1.98 27.68
CA GLY A 842 -41.64 -2.69 28.69
C GLY A 842 -42.40 -1.77 29.67
N GLY A 843 -42.24 -0.44 29.58
CA GLY A 843 -42.88 0.52 30.47
C GLY A 843 -42.28 0.56 31.88
N THR A 844 -41.06 0.05 32.06
CA THR A 844 -40.34 0.01 33.34
C THR A 844 -39.11 0.94 33.32
N ILE A 845 -38.31 0.93 34.38
CA ILE A 845 -37.05 1.68 34.48
C ILE A 845 -35.97 1.22 33.47
N VAL A 846 -36.16 0.08 32.81
CA VAL A 846 -35.18 -0.47 31.86
C VAL A 846 -35.32 0.20 30.51
N ALA A 847 -34.23 0.80 30.01
CA ALA A 847 -34.19 1.50 28.72
C ALA A 847 -33.40 0.69 27.67
N PRO A 848 -34.05 -0.16 26.84
CA PRO A 848 -33.37 -1.12 25.98
C PRO A 848 -32.74 -0.48 24.73
N VAL A 849 -31.62 -1.06 24.27
CA VAL A 849 -30.79 -0.56 23.14
C VAL A 849 -30.75 -1.55 21.97
N PHE A 850 -30.85 -1.01 20.77
CA PHE A 850 -30.70 -1.73 19.51
C PHE A 850 -29.76 -0.97 18.56
N ALA A 851 -28.79 -1.68 17.98
CA ALA A 851 -27.79 -1.12 17.05
C ALA A 851 -27.95 -1.61 15.60
N ALA A 852 -28.33 -2.87 15.41
CA ALA A 852 -28.60 -3.45 14.09
C ALA A 852 -29.53 -4.67 14.22
N ILE A 853 -30.29 -4.98 13.16
CA ILE A 853 -31.12 -6.19 13.06
C ILE A 853 -30.83 -6.86 11.72
N THR A 854 -30.69 -8.19 11.76
CA THR A 854 -30.51 -9.03 10.57
C THR A 854 -31.45 -10.21 10.64
N ALA A 855 -32.24 -10.38 9.59
CA ALA A 855 -33.14 -11.50 9.43
C ALA A 855 -32.39 -12.71 8.83
N GLU A 856 -32.65 -13.90 9.37
CA GLU A 856 -32.29 -15.16 8.72
C GLU A 856 -33.43 -15.54 7.77
N LEU A 857 -33.12 -15.64 6.47
CA LEU A 857 -34.08 -16.04 5.44
C LEU A 857 -34.41 -17.55 5.57
N PRO A 858 -35.52 -18.02 4.98
CA PRO A 858 -35.77 -19.45 4.87
C PRO A 858 -34.64 -20.15 4.09
N GLU A 859 -34.42 -21.41 4.40
CA GLU A 859 -33.87 -22.35 3.42
C GLU A 859 -35.08 -22.84 2.60
N ASP A 860 -35.01 -22.74 1.26
CA ASP A 860 -36.13 -22.97 0.31
C ASP A 860 -36.63 -24.44 0.30
#